data_AF-A0A7G2J071-F1
#
_entry.id   AF-A0A7G2J071-F1
#
_cell.length_a   1.000
_cell.length_b   1.000
_cell.length_c   1.000
_cell.angle_alpha   90.00
_cell.angle_beta   90.00
_cell.angle_gamma   90.00
#
_symmetry.space_group_name_H-M   'P 1'
#
loop_
_entity.id
_entity.type
_entity.pdbx_description
1 polymer ?
#
loop_
_entity_poly.entity_id
_entity_poly.type
_entity_poly.pdbx_seq_one_letter_code
_entity_poly.pdbx_strand_id
1 'polypeptide(L)'
;MVRGQIASVLGEKETLPLDTFAARVCRQTRERSPDDAHFAASFIAPNMQWMNDYQTLKNEGLLAESSDLPELVSLRLDWEVYSEFTLRARIGRTLEATGYAAAGIDVARFNSAITALHQQLVEELGDEMVGVSVEQVAHLVIGVLWHQRQAGAVLHPAFESYRREGKTFMMTQKERTSRYMPSIGPKTRKPAYASFEKINGFHRLIGAKSNPSWYQHWINRTLSNGNNLFISSLAETVLRRLFATLKMAGLVKDFDTKGKEAWGLVPSALVVSRDVVQLNCSCCREVVRAPADQGWHWRNAPCLSLRCEGRYQETENTVTWHWDNMDIARVQGAEHTGLLSREDREATEQSFYRGNQPWNINLLSATPTLEMGIDVGDLSTVLLCSVPPAQANYLQRIGRAGRKDGNALNITVAEGNPHDQFFFEEPLEMMQGQVQAPGVFLNATAILERQLAAFCMDNWVKTGVPASAISKNVKQMLDELEFGHKSGFPYNFLRYVEQHHADIAQQFSSIFPDLTEDTRLQLLSYLQGASGQRSLVQRIEQALKLLVEDRKSLRSRIDKLKRSIDKLESDPHDQNFDSDMRELTSERQALMTLVNQINNKQTLNFLTDEGLLPNYAFPEAGITLRSVLWRRKDGGETREYQNTTYEYERPASTALAELAPLNNFYAGGHKVEIEQIDLKVSEPENWRICSHCNYSENIDQTGDQHKYCPKCGTPGWADAGQKRHY
;
A
#
# COMPACT_ATOMS: atom_id res chain seq x y z
N MET A 1 -13.15 13.90 3.87
CA MET A 1 -12.98 13.82 5.34
C MET A 1 -12.35 15.09 5.91
N VAL A 2 -11.02 15.20 6.07
CA VAL A 2 -10.38 16.31 6.84
C VAL A 2 -10.80 17.71 6.39
N ARG A 3 -10.82 18.01 5.08
CA ARG A 3 -11.26 19.32 4.56
C ARG A 3 -12.71 19.67 4.89
N GLY A 4 -13.61 18.69 4.85
CA GLY A 4 -15.01 18.89 5.25
C GLY A 4 -15.12 19.23 6.73
N GLN A 5 -14.31 18.58 7.56
CA GLN A 5 -14.24 18.91 8.98
C GLN A 5 -13.69 20.32 9.21
N ILE A 6 -12.59 20.70 8.55
CA ILE A 6 -12.01 22.05 8.63
C ILE A 6 -13.07 23.10 8.22
N ALA A 7 -13.77 22.86 7.11
CA ALA A 7 -14.83 23.74 6.62
C ALA A 7 -15.96 23.95 7.63
N SER A 8 -16.41 22.86 8.28
CA SER A 8 -17.52 22.87 9.24
C SER A 8 -17.29 23.68 10.52
N VAL A 9 -16.05 24.09 10.78
CA VAL A 9 -15.65 24.79 12.01
C VAL A 9 -15.69 26.32 11.83
N LEU A 10 -15.51 26.80 10.59
CA LEU A 10 -15.49 28.22 10.26
C LEU A 10 -16.90 28.72 9.92
N GLY A 11 -17.39 29.71 10.66
CA GLY A 11 -18.68 30.34 10.37
C GLY A 11 -18.66 31.21 9.11
N GLU A 12 -19.80 31.38 8.45
CA GLU A 12 -19.90 32.11 7.17
C GLU A 12 -19.39 33.55 7.21
N LYS A 13 -19.58 34.25 8.34
CA LYS A 13 -19.15 35.65 8.54
C LYS A 13 -18.00 35.78 9.53
N GLU A 14 -17.34 34.66 9.85
CA GLU A 14 -16.31 34.62 10.86
C GLU A 14 -14.92 34.71 10.20
N THR A 15 -14.07 35.58 10.73
CA THR A 15 -12.66 35.67 10.36
C THR A 15 -11.82 35.40 11.60
N LEU A 16 -10.90 34.44 11.52
CA LEU A 16 -10.06 34.04 12.65
C LEU A 16 -8.57 34.00 12.27
N PRO A 17 -7.67 34.34 13.21
CA PRO A 17 -6.24 34.05 13.05
C PRO A 17 -6.00 32.55 12.80
N LEU A 18 -5.04 32.21 11.93
CA LEU A 18 -4.82 30.84 11.46
C LEU A 18 -4.46 29.87 12.60
N ASP A 19 -3.65 30.31 13.57
CA ASP A 19 -3.30 29.52 14.75
C ASP A 19 -4.50 29.24 15.65
N THR A 20 -5.32 30.26 15.89
CA THR A 20 -6.56 30.16 16.66
C THR A 20 -7.57 29.26 15.95
N PHE A 21 -7.67 29.38 14.63
CA PHE A 21 -8.52 28.54 13.81
C PHE A 21 -8.06 27.07 13.84
N ALA A 22 -6.77 26.79 13.68
CA ALA A 22 -6.23 25.44 13.74
C ALA A 22 -6.46 24.79 15.11
N ALA A 23 -6.19 25.52 16.20
CA ALA A 23 -6.48 25.05 17.57
C ALA A 23 -7.98 24.78 17.78
N ARG A 24 -8.86 25.63 17.25
CA ARG A 24 -10.31 25.44 17.31
C ARG A 24 -10.76 24.22 16.52
N VAL A 25 -10.21 23.98 15.33
CA VAL A 25 -10.50 22.79 14.53
C VAL A 25 -10.14 21.53 15.32
N CYS A 26 -8.96 21.46 15.92
CA CYS A 26 -8.54 20.32 16.72
C CYS A 26 -9.48 20.09 17.92
N ARG A 27 -9.75 21.14 18.70
CA ARG A 27 -10.61 21.06 19.88
C ARG A 27 -12.04 20.64 19.51
N GLN A 28 -12.70 21.34 18.58
CA GLN A 28 -14.09 21.05 18.22
C GLN A 28 -14.24 19.69 17.54
N THR A 29 -13.25 19.24 16.76
CA THR A 29 -13.30 17.91 16.15
C THR A 29 -13.22 16.81 17.20
N ARG A 30 -12.37 16.98 18.21
CA ARG A 30 -12.27 16.06 19.35
C ARG A 30 -13.54 16.09 20.21
N GLU A 31 -14.07 17.28 20.52
CA GLU A 31 -15.31 17.45 21.30
C GLU A 31 -16.57 16.92 20.59
N ARG A 32 -16.63 16.99 19.25
CA ARG A 32 -17.72 16.41 18.45
C ARG A 32 -17.62 14.89 18.30
N SER A 33 -16.45 14.32 18.58
CA SER A 33 -16.28 12.86 18.55
C SER A 33 -16.82 12.27 19.86
N PRO A 34 -17.47 11.08 19.83
CA PRO A 34 -18.00 10.45 21.04
C PRO A 34 -16.96 10.28 22.16
N ASP A 35 -15.75 9.89 21.78
CA ASP A 35 -14.59 9.73 22.67
C ASP A 35 -13.28 9.85 21.88
N ASP A 36 -12.15 9.70 22.58
CA ASP A 36 -10.81 9.75 22.01
C ASP A 36 -10.51 8.63 21.00
N ALA A 37 -11.12 7.46 21.17
CA ALA A 37 -10.96 6.33 20.25
C ALA A 37 -11.63 6.64 18.89
N HIS A 38 -12.85 7.17 18.92
CA HIS A 38 -13.57 7.60 17.72
C HIS A 38 -12.86 8.75 17.01
N PHE A 39 -12.35 9.73 17.78
CA PHE A 39 -11.57 10.83 17.23
C PHE A 39 -10.31 10.31 16.55
N ALA A 40 -9.51 9.49 17.24
CA ALA A 40 -8.29 8.92 16.70
C ALA A 40 -8.58 8.09 15.45
N ALA A 41 -9.53 7.15 15.50
CA ALA A 41 -9.83 6.28 14.39
C ALA A 41 -10.36 7.03 13.15
N SER A 42 -11.20 8.05 13.35
CA SER A 42 -11.75 8.82 12.23
C SER A 42 -10.67 9.64 11.52
N PHE A 43 -9.80 10.31 12.27
CA PHE A 43 -8.88 11.33 11.73
C PHE A 43 -7.42 10.90 11.60
N ILE A 44 -7.03 9.70 12.03
CA ILE A 44 -5.65 9.21 11.91
C ILE A 44 -5.17 9.16 10.45
N ALA A 45 -3.99 9.74 10.19
CA ALA A 45 -3.41 9.75 8.85
C ALA A 45 -2.91 8.34 8.43
N PRO A 46 -2.89 8.01 7.12
CA PRO A 46 -2.44 6.71 6.64
C PRO A 46 -1.04 6.31 7.15
N ASN A 47 -0.10 7.27 7.19
CA ASN A 47 1.27 7.03 7.65
C ASN A 47 1.42 6.84 9.18
N MET A 48 0.32 6.87 9.93
CA MET A 48 0.27 6.65 11.37
C MET A 48 -0.44 5.33 11.72
N GLN A 49 -1.08 4.66 10.76
CA GLN A 49 -1.87 3.44 11.03
C GLN A 49 -1.02 2.27 11.53
N TRP A 50 0.29 2.28 11.32
CA TRP A 50 1.20 1.21 11.81
C TRP A 50 1.41 1.23 13.34
N MET A 51 1.03 2.33 14.02
CA MET A 51 1.21 2.49 15.47
C MET A 51 0.45 1.41 16.25
N ASN A 52 1.08 0.89 17.30
CA ASN A 52 0.52 -0.22 18.06
C ASN A 52 -0.86 0.11 18.65
N ASP A 53 -1.00 1.28 19.27
CA ASP A 53 -2.26 1.73 19.88
C ASP A 53 -3.42 1.76 18.87
N TYR A 54 -3.15 2.13 17.62
CA TYR A 54 -4.18 2.09 16.58
C TYR A 54 -4.50 0.67 16.11
N GLN A 55 -3.49 -0.21 16.04
CA GLN A 55 -3.70 -1.62 15.70
C GLN A 55 -4.51 -2.33 16.80
N THR A 56 -4.21 -2.06 18.08
CA THR A 56 -5.00 -2.53 19.22
C THR A 56 -6.42 -2.00 19.16
N LEU A 57 -6.60 -0.70 18.90
CA LEU A 57 -7.95 -0.13 18.71
C LEU A 57 -8.71 -0.80 17.57
N LYS A 58 -8.05 -1.06 16.43
CA LYS A 58 -8.67 -1.72 15.28
C LYS A 58 -9.09 -3.16 15.59
N ASN A 59 -8.25 -3.92 16.30
CA ASN A 59 -8.44 -5.35 16.51
C ASN A 59 -9.31 -5.65 17.74
N GLU A 60 -9.18 -4.87 18.80
CA GLU A 60 -9.82 -5.11 20.10
C GLU A 60 -10.93 -4.09 20.41
N GLY A 61 -11.02 -2.99 19.65
CA GLY A 61 -11.95 -1.90 19.93
C GLY A 61 -11.58 -1.07 21.17
N LEU A 62 -10.36 -1.23 21.67
CA LEU A 62 -9.88 -0.61 22.91
C LEU A 62 -8.70 0.32 22.63
N LEU A 63 -8.80 1.55 23.13
CA LEU A 63 -7.68 2.49 23.18
C LEU A 63 -7.26 2.66 24.64
N ALA A 64 -5.99 2.42 24.94
CA ALA A 64 -5.46 2.58 26.29
C ALA A 64 -5.57 4.04 26.77
N GLU A 65 -5.94 4.27 28.03
CA GLU A 65 -6.05 5.63 28.60
C GLU A 65 -4.70 6.38 28.58
N SER A 66 -3.57 5.66 28.64
CA SER A 66 -2.23 6.22 28.55
C SER A 66 -1.76 6.48 27.12
N SER A 67 -2.59 6.23 26.10
CA SER A 67 -2.22 6.39 24.69
C SER A 67 -2.03 7.86 24.33
N ASP A 68 -0.94 8.18 23.66
CA ASP A 68 -0.70 9.51 23.08
C ASP A 68 -1.27 9.66 21.66
N LEU A 69 -1.93 8.62 21.13
CA LEU A 69 -2.47 8.61 19.77
C LEU A 69 -3.45 9.76 19.50
N PRO A 70 -4.43 10.09 20.38
CA PRO A 70 -5.33 11.23 20.16
C PRO A 70 -4.57 12.56 20.09
N GLU A 71 -3.50 12.73 20.87
CA GLU A 71 -2.67 13.93 20.83
C GLU A 71 -1.90 14.00 19.50
N LEU A 72 -1.32 12.90 19.04
CA LEU A 72 -0.64 12.82 17.74
C LEU A 72 -1.58 13.11 16.58
N VAL A 73 -2.82 12.60 16.62
CA VAL A 73 -3.85 12.90 15.62
C VAL A 73 -4.22 14.39 15.65
N SER A 74 -4.31 15.01 16.84
CA SER A 74 -4.55 16.44 16.98
C SER A 74 -3.41 17.28 16.39
N LEU A 75 -2.16 16.92 16.67
CA LEU A 75 -0.98 17.58 16.08
C LEU A 75 -0.93 17.42 14.56
N ARG A 76 -1.38 16.28 14.03
CA ARG A 76 -1.51 16.09 12.59
C ARG A 76 -2.63 16.94 12.00
N LEU A 77 -3.77 17.02 12.65
CA LEU A 77 -4.90 17.83 12.19
C LEU A 77 -4.55 19.31 12.16
N ASP A 78 -3.84 19.80 13.18
CA ASP A 78 -3.26 21.15 13.23
C ASP A 78 -2.41 21.43 11.98
N TRP A 79 -1.45 20.55 11.68
CA TRP A 79 -0.63 20.67 10.47
C TRP A 79 -1.47 20.66 9.18
N GLU A 80 -2.50 19.82 9.07
CA GLU A 80 -3.35 19.79 7.87
C GLU A 80 -4.10 21.12 7.67
N VAL A 81 -4.53 21.80 8.73
CA VAL A 81 -5.12 23.16 8.64
C VAL A 81 -4.10 24.16 8.08
N TYR A 82 -2.89 24.18 8.62
CA TYR A 82 -1.83 25.06 8.09
C TYR A 82 -1.53 24.72 6.63
N SER A 83 -1.39 23.45 6.30
CA SER A 83 -1.08 22.99 4.95
C SER A 83 -2.15 23.43 3.95
N GLU A 84 -3.43 23.31 4.32
CA GLU A 84 -4.59 23.65 3.50
C GLU A 84 -4.61 25.13 3.09
N PHE A 85 -4.21 26.03 3.98
CA PHE A 85 -4.19 27.48 3.72
C PHE A 85 -2.80 28.04 3.37
N THR A 86 -1.78 27.19 3.20
CA THR A 86 -0.41 27.62 2.88
C THR A 86 0.21 26.75 1.79
N LEU A 87 0.97 25.73 2.15
CA LEU A 87 1.79 24.89 1.27
C LEU A 87 0.97 24.15 0.19
N ARG A 88 -0.30 23.83 0.47
CA ARG A 88 -1.21 23.11 -0.43
C ARG A 88 -2.37 23.98 -0.91
N ALA A 89 -2.43 25.26 -0.57
CA ALA A 89 -3.58 26.13 -0.87
C ALA A 89 -4.00 26.14 -2.35
N ARG A 90 -3.06 25.92 -3.26
CA ARG A 90 -3.29 25.85 -4.72
C ARG A 90 -3.17 24.44 -5.33
N ILE A 91 -3.07 23.38 -4.53
CA ILE A 91 -2.86 22.01 -5.02
C ILE A 91 -4.13 21.17 -4.87
N GLY A 92 -4.77 20.90 -6.01
CA GLY A 92 -6.01 20.13 -6.07
C GLY A 92 -7.23 20.94 -5.60
N ARG A 93 -8.30 20.23 -5.20
CA ARG A 93 -9.56 20.83 -4.75
C ARG A 93 -9.47 21.20 -3.26
N THR A 94 -8.89 22.35 -2.95
CA THR A 94 -8.75 22.92 -1.59
C THR A 94 -9.85 23.92 -1.27
N LEU A 95 -10.01 24.30 0.00
CA LEU A 95 -10.95 25.36 0.43
C LEU A 95 -10.69 26.68 -0.31
N GLU A 96 -9.42 27.05 -0.48
CA GLU A 96 -9.01 28.27 -1.20
C GLU A 96 -9.15 28.14 -2.71
N ALA A 97 -8.78 27.00 -3.30
CA ALA A 97 -8.90 26.77 -4.74
C ALA A 97 -10.35 26.63 -5.21
N THR A 98 -11.27 26.25 -4.32
CA THR A 98 -12.71 26.14 -4.62
C THR A 98 -13.48 27.43 -4.37
N GLY A 99 -12.86 28.44 -3.75
CA GLY A 99 -13.52 29.70 -3.39
C GLY A 99 -14.40 29.62 -2.14
N TYR A 100 -14.32 28.51 -1.39
CA TYR A 100 -15.15 28.29 -0.21
C TYR A 100 -14.64 29.07 1.03
N ALA A 101 -13.32 29.11 1.23
CA ALA A 101 -12.69 29.93 2.27
C ALA A 101 -11.30 30.36 1.80
N ALA A 102 -10.83 31.54 2.20
CA ALA A 102 -9.53 32.06 1.79
C ALA A 102 -8.70 32.51 3.00
N ALA A 103 -7.38 32.37 2.88
CA ALA A 103 -6.45 32.95 3.84
C ALA A 103 -5.89 34.29 3.35
N GLY A 104 -5.96 35.29 4.23
CA GLY A 104 -5.44 36.64 4.05
C GLY A 104 -4.47 37.04 5.15
N ILE A 105 -4.22 38.34 5.26
CA ILE A 105 -3.35 38.96 6.26
C ILE A 105 -4.19 39.78 7.23
N ASP A 106 -3.80 39.86 8.50
CA ASP A 106 -4.42 40.79 9.45
C ASP A 106 -4.37 42.24 8.93
N VAL A 107 -5.55 42.83 8.66
CA VAL A 107 -5.68 44.13 7.99
C VAL A 107 -5.10 45.27 8.84
N ALA A 108 -5.23 45.20 10.16
CA ALA A 108 -4.72 46.23 11.06
C ALA A 108 -3.19 46.27 11.05
N ARG A 109 -2.54 45.11 11.20
CA ARG A 109 -1.09 44.96 11.09
C ARG A 109 -0.59 45.35 9.69
N PHE A 110 -1.31 44.94 8.65
CA PHE A 110 -0.95 45.23 7.26
C PHE A 110 -0.99 46.74 6.93
N ASN A 111 -2.08 47.44 7.27
CA ASN A 111 -2.22 48.87 7.02
C ASN A 111 -1.18 49.71 7.79
N SER A 112 -0.90 49.32 9.03
CA SER A 112 0.16 49.95 9.83
C SER A 112 1.54 49.75 9.19
N ALA A 113 1.83 48.56 8.64
CA ALA A 113 3.10 48.25 8.01
C ALA A 113 3.32 49.05 6.72
N ILE A 114 2.29 49.18 5.87
CA ILE A 114 2.41 49.91 4.60
C ILE A 114 2.71 51.38 4.83
N THR A 115 1.97 52.02 5.73
CA THR A 115 2.13 53.47 5.99
C THR A 115 3.53 53.77 6.49
N ALA A 116 4.02 52.97 7.45
CA ALA A 116 5.37 53.10 7.98
C ALA A 116 6.45 52.81 6.91
N LEU A 117 6.26 51.79 6.08
CA LEU A 117 7.22 51.42 5.04
C LEU A 117 7.29 52.49 3.95
N HIS A 118 6.15 53.03 3.50
CA HIS A 118 6.13 54.10 2.49
C HIS A 118 6.87 55.34 2.98
N GLN A 119 6.58 55.81 4.20
CA GLN A 119 7.27 56.93 4.81
C GLN A 119 8.79 56.67 4.89
N GLN A 120 9.19 55.51 5.41
CA GLN A 120 10.60 55.17 5.55
C GLN A 120 11.35 55.11 4.20
N LEU A 121 10.73 54.51 3.17
CA LEU A 121 11.36 54.43 1.85
C LEU A 121 11.49 55.80 1.19
N VAL A 122 10.48 56.67 1.34
CA VAL A 122 10.53 58.05 0.80
C VAL A 122 11.62 58.87 1.50
N GLU A 123 11.74 58.77 2.83
CA GLU A 123 12.75 59.48 3.60
C GLU A 123 14.18 59.01 3.28
N GLU A 124 14.39 57.70 3.09
CA GLU A 124 15.72 57.14 2.89
C GLU A 124 16.19 57.14 1.43
N LEU A 125 15.29 56.95 0.47
CA LEU A 125 15.63 56.78 -0.95
C LEU A 125 15.34 58.01 -1.81
N GLY A 126 14.67 59.03 -1.26
CA GLY A 126 14.48 60.35 -1.87
C GLY A 126 13.97 60.27 -3.31
N ASP A 127 14.81 60.73 -4.25
CA ASP A 127 14.49 60.87 -5.67
C ASP A 127 14.01 59.56 -6.34
N GLU A 128 14.49 58.40 -5.88
CA GLU A 128 14.12 57.08 -6.46
C GLU A 128 12.71 56.62 -6.05
N MET A 129 12.11 57.26 -5.04
CA MET A 129 10.73 57.01 -4.58
C MET A 129 9.75 58.11 -5.02
N VAL A 130 10.21 59.09 -5.81
CA VAL A 130 9.34 60.16 -6.33
C VAL A 130 8.25 59.57 -7.21
N GLY A 131 7.00 59.89 -6.88
CA GLY A 131 5.82 59.39 -7.59
C GLY A 131 5.44 57.94 -7.26
N VAL A 132 6.09 57.29 -6.30
CA VAL A 132 5.66 55.99 -5.78
C VAL A 132 4.54 56.18 -4.75
N SER A 133 3.36 55.65 -5.05
CA SER A 133 2.19 55.75 -4.18
C SER A 133 2.20 54.72 -3.04
N VAL A 134 1.44 55.00 -1.98
CA VAL A 134 1.17 54.06 -0.89
C VAL A 134 0.52 52.76 -1.42
N GLU A 135 -0.31 52.85 -2.46
CA GLU A 135 -0.93 51.70 -3.12
C GLU A 135 0.11 50.77 -3.76
N GLN A 136 1.13 51.33 -4.43
CA GLN A 136 2.22 50.52 -5.00
C GLN A 136 3.04 49.80 -3.92
N VAL A 137 3.26 50.45 -2.78
CA VAL A 137 3.89 49.80 -1.61
C VAL A 137 2.98 48.71 -1.04
N ALA A 138 1.67 48.92 -1.01
CA ALA A 138 0.71 47.89 -0.62
C ALA A 138 0.77 46.66 -1.55
N HIS A 139 0.81 46.86 -2.87
CA HIS A 139 0.99 45.79 -3.86
C HIS A 139 2.31 45.03 -3.67
N LEU A 140 3.40 45.75 -3.37
CA LEU A 140 4.69 45.14 -3.04
C LEU A 140 4.54 44.21 -1.83
N VAL A 141 4.03 44.73 -0.72
CA VAL A 141 3.94 43.99 0.55
C VAL A 141 3.00 42.79 0.43
N ILE A 142 1.80 42.95 -0.13
CA ILE A 142 0.83 41.86 -0.23
C ILE A 142 1.37 40.73 -1.12
N GLY A 143 2.05 41.05 -2.22
CA GLY A 143 2.67 40.03 -3.08
C GLY A 143 3.78 39.26 -2.37
N VAL A 144 4.64 39.95 -1.59
CA VAL A 144 5.70 39.30 -0.80
C VAL A 144 5.13 38.36 0.26
N LEU A 145 4.13 38.81 1.02
CA LEU A 145 3.46 38.02 2.05
C LEU A 145 2.72 36.82 1.43
N TRP A 146 2.04 37.03 0.31
CA TRP A 146 1.36 35.99 -0.44
C TRP A 146 2.34 34.92 -0.95
N HIS A 147 3.47 35.33 -1.53
CA HIS A 147 4.49 34.42 -2.01
C HIS A 147 5.10 33.57 -0.87
N GLN A 148 5.35 34.18 0.29
CA GLN A 148 5.79 33.45 1.49
C GLN A 148 4.72 32.47 1.99
N ARG A 149 3.45 32.87 2.01
CA ARG A 149 2.33 32.01 2.45
C ARG A 149 2.23 30.79 1.57
N GLN A 150 2.26 30.97 0.26
CA GLN A 150 2.16 29.88 -0.71
C GLN A 150 3.40 28.99 -0.71
N ALA A 151 4.56 29.51 -0.31
CA ALA A 151 5.77 28.73 -0.06
C ALA A 151 5.71 27.92 1.25
N GLY A 152 4.65 28.07 2.05
CA GLY A 152 4.52 27.45 3.37
C GLY A 152 5.47 28.02 4.42
N ALA A 153 6.00 29.24 4.21
CA ALA A 153 6.98 29.90 5.08
C ALA A 153 6.38 30.40 6.41
N VAL A 154 5.48 29.63 7.01
CA VAL A 154 4.80 29.94 8.27
C VAL A 154 5.58 29.32 9.42
N LEU A 155 5.65 30.03 10.54
CA LEU A 155 6.43 29.65 11.72
C LEU A 155 5.73 28.58 12.57
N HIS A 156 5.41 27.44 11.95
CA HIS A 156 4.78 26.29 12.60
C HIS A 156 5.73 25.56 13.56
N PRO A 157 5.29 25.15 14.77
CA PRO A 157 6.14 24.48 15.76
C PRO A 157 6.84 23.22 15.23
N ALA A 158 6.15 22.40 14.43
CA ALA A 158 6.71 21.16 13.86
C ALA A 158 7.99 21.35 13.02
N PHE A 159 8.27 22.57 12.52
CA PHE A 159 9.47 22.85 11.71
C PHE A 159 10.54 23.66 12.45
N GLU A 160 10.47 23.78 13.77
CA GLU A 160 11.51 24.47 14.56
C GLU A 160 12.92 23.89 14.31
N SER A 161 13.07 22.56 14.36
CA SER A 161 14.36 21.91 14.11
C SER A 161 14.86 22.10 12.68
N TYR A 162 13.94 22.07 11.70
CA TYR A 162 14.27 22.35 10.30
C TYR A 162 14.76 23.79 10.11
N ARG A 163 14.08 24.75 10.74
CA ARG A 163 14.46 26.15 10.72
C ARG A 163 15.85 26.38 11.32
N ARG A 164 16.14 25.80 12.48
CA ARG A 164 17.46 25.96 13.13
C ARG A 164 18.61 25.37 12.31
N GLU A 165 18.39 24.23 11.65
CA GLU A 165 19.46 23.44 11.03
C GLU A 165 19.62 23.65 9.52
N GLY A 166 18.56 24.08 8.82
CA GLY A 166 18.53 24.25 7.36
C GLY A 166 18.65 22.93 6.57
N LYS A 167 18.42 21.77 7.20
CA LYS A 167 18.53 20.45 6.57
C LYS A 167 17.19 19.71 6.58
N THR A 168 16.74 19.23 5.41
CA THR A 168 15.44 18.54 5.25
C THR A 168 15.27 17.36 6.19
N PHE A 169 16.29 16.53 6.42
CA PHE A 169 16.14 15.34 7.25
C PHE A 169 15.79 15.66 8.72
N MET A 170 16.04 16.91 9.18
CA MET A 170 15.67 17.36 10.52
C MET A 170 14.15 17.55 10.69
N MET A 171 13.39 17.54 9.58
CA MET A 171 11.92 17.52 9.60
C MET A 171 11.38 16.17 10.10
N THR A 172 12.19 15.10 10.03
CA THR A 172 11.78 13.72 10.34
C THR A 172 12.59 13.08 11.47
N GLN A 173 13.53 13.79 12.10
CA GLN A 173 14.48 13.19 13.07
C GLN A 173 14.07 13.27 14.55
N LYS A 174 13.12 14.13 14.95
CA LYS A 174 12.65 14.11 16.35
C LYS A 174 11.69 12.95 16.53
N GLU A 175 11.93 12.12 17.56
CA GLU A 175 11.08 10.95 17.89
C GLU A 175 9.59 11.28 17.95
N ARG A 176 9.23 12.51 18.36
CA ARG A 176 7.84 12.95 18.44
C ARG A 176 7.26 13.46 17.12
N THR A 177 7.98 14.31 16.37
CA THR A 177 7.46 14.84 15.08
C THR A 177 7.41 13.78 14.00
N SER A 178 8.34 12.83 14.00
CA SER A 178 8.37 11.72 13.05
C SER A 178 7.13 10.82 13.14
N ARG A 179 6.49 10.75 14.32
CA ARG A 179 5.32 9.91 14.55
C ARG A 179 4.06 10.42 13.84
N TYR A 180 3.82 11.74 13.79
CA TYR A 180 2.58 12.29 13.22
C TYR A 180 2.75 13.01 11.88
N MET A 181 3.92 13.57 11.60
CA MET A 181 4.15 14.32 10.36
C MET A 181 4.14 13.40 9.13
N PRO A 182 3.74 13.90 7.94
CA PRO A 182 3.82 13.13 6.71
C PRO A 182 5.29 12.81 6.39
N SER A 183 5.51 11.75 5.62
CA SER A 183 6.84 11.45 5.08
C SER A 183 7.29 12.56 4.12
N ILE A 184 8.33 13.31 4.50
CA ILE A 184 8.89 14.40 3.68
C ILE A 184 10.18 13.89 3.02
N GLY A 185 10.05 13.46 1.76
CA GLY A 185 11.17 13.02 0.96
C GLY A 185 11.94 14.17 0.29
N PRO A 186 13.04 13.86 -0.43
CA PRO A 186 13.80 14.85 -1.18
C PRO A 186 12.96 15.63 -2.19
N LYS A 187 12.01 14.94 -2.85
CA LYS A 187 11.12 15.48 -3.89
C LYS A 187 9.81 16.08 -3.35
N THR A 188 9.52 15.94 -2.06
CA THR A 188 8.31 16.52 -1.46
C THR A 188 8.48 18.04 -1.36
N ARG A 189 7.41 18.80 -1.64
CA ARG A 189 7.39 20.25 -1.44
C ARG A 189 7.60 20.56 0.05
N LYS A 190 8.48 21.52 0.35
CA LYS A 190 8.86 21.90 1.73
C LYS A 190 8.55 23.37 1.97
N PRO A 191 8.30 23.78 3.23
CA PRO A 191 8.33 25.17 3.64
C PRO A 191 9.62 25.84 3.18
N ALA A 192 9.51 26.94 2.45
CA ALA A 192 10.67 27.71 1.98
C ALA A 192 10.64 29.13 2.57
N TYR A 193 11.37 29.32 3.66
CA TYR A 193 11.52 30.60 4.37
C TYR A 193 12.37 31.60 3.58
N ALA A 194 12.24 32.89 3.87
CA ALA A 194 12.97 33.93 3.16
C ALA A 194 14.32 34.22 3.84
N SER A 195 15.40 34.37 3.07
CA SER A 195 16.74 34.70 3.57
C SER A 195 17.52 35.54 2.58
N PHE A 196 18.32 36.50 3.05
CA PHE A 196 19.27 37.24 2.20
C PHE A 196 20.44 36.33 1.79
N GLU A 197 20.85 35.45 2.68
CA GLU A 197 21.92 34.49 2.46
C GLU A 197 21.41 33.19 1.84
N LYS A 198 22.32 32.42 1.22
CA LYS A 198 22.00 31.11 0.65
C LYS A 198 21.86 30.08 1.79
N ILE A 199 20.64 29.59 1.98
CA ILE A 199 20.28 28.47 2.86
C ILE A 199 19.57 27.40 2.02
N ASN A 200 19.90 26.13 2.25
CA ASN A 200 19.33 25.05 1.45
C ASN A 200 17.83 24.86 1.73
N GLY A 201 17.02 24.81 0.67
CA GLY A 201 15.56 24.71 0.76
C GLY A 201 14.81 26.00 1.09
N PHE A 202 15.52 27.11 1.35
CA PHE A 202 14.92 28.42 1.60
C PHE A 202 14.92 29.27 0.33
N HIS A 203 14.00 30.23 0.26
CA HIS A 203 13.95 31.21 -0.80
C HIS A 203 14.96 32.33 -0.55
N ARG A 204 15.87 32.51 -1.51
CA ARG A 204 16.82 33.61 -1.48
C ARG A 204 16.15 34.91 -1.92
N LEU A 205 16.22 35.93 -1.07
CA LEU A 205 15.66 37.27 -1.31
C LEU A 205 16.40 37.99 -2.43
N ILE A 206 17.73 37.88 -2.48
CA ILE A 206 18.58 38.49 -3.51
C ILE A 206 19.27 37.39 -4.33
N GLY A 207 18.91 37.29 -5.61
CA GLY A 207 19.48 36.34 -6.57
C GLY A 207 20.85 36.78 -7.12
N ALA A 208 21.41 35.98 -8.02
CA ALA A 208 22.60 36.38 -8.77
C ALA A 208 22.22 37.36 -9.89
N LYS A 209 23.16 38.17 -10.39
CA LYS A 209 22.89 39.11 -11.50
C LYS A 209 22.32 38.43 -12.76
N SER A 210 22.79 37.22 -13.07
CA SER A 210 22.31 36.42 -14.21
C SER A 210 20.98 35.70 -13.96
N ASN A 211 20.54 35.59 -12.71
CA ASN A 211 19.31 34.92 -12.32
C ASN A 211 18.73 35.61 -11.07
N PRO A 212 18.03 36.74 -11.25
CA PRO A 212 17.43 37.49 -10.15
C PRO A 212 16.35 36.66 -9.45
N SER A 213 16.13 36.92 -8.17
CA SER A 213 15.08 36.26 -7.41
C SER A 213 13.68 36.73 -7.85
N TRP A 214 12.66 35.96 -7.50
CA TRP A 214 11.26 36.38 -7.65
C TRP A 214 11.00 37.72 -6.96
N TYR A 215 11.58 37.96 -5.77
CA TYR A 215 11.41 39.19 -5.00
C TYR A 215 11.97 40.42 -5.73
N GLN A 216 13.13 40.29 -6.37
CA GLN A 216 13.72 41.38 -7.16
C GLN A 216 12.85 41.71 -8.38
N HIS A 217 12.30 40.69 -9.04
CA HIS A 217 11.37 40.90 -10.15
C HIS A 217 10.08 41.57 -9.67
N TRP A 218 9.55 41.16 -8.52
CA TRP A 218 8.32 41.72 -7.95
C TRP A 218 8.48 43.21 -7.60
N ILE A 219 9.61 43.60 -6.98
CA ILE A 219 9.92 45.02 -6.71
C ILE A 219 9.87 45.86 -7.97
N ASN A 220 10.52 45.40 -9.05
CA ASN A 220 10.52 46.14 -10.31
C ASN A 220 9.09 46.31 -10.87
N ARG A 221 8.24 45.30 -10.71
CA ARG A 221 6.87 45.34 -11.22
C ARG A 221 5.92 46.24 -10.43
N THR A 222 6.17 46.41 -9.13
CA THR A 222 5.30 47.20 -8.26
C THR A 222 5.77 48.65 -8.14
N LEU A 223 7.08 48.87 -8.01
CA LEU A 223 7.63 50.19 -7.71
C LEU A 223 8.13 50.95 -8.95
N SER A 224 8.42 50.28 -10.07
CA SER A 224 8.89 51.01 -11.26
C SER A 224 7.79 51.90 -11.85
N ASN A 225 8.08 53.19 -12.03
CA ASN A 225 7.13 54.20 -12.50
C ASN A 225 7.67 55.05 -13.67
N GLY A 226 8.77 54.61 -14.31
CA GLY A 226 9.43 55.31 -15.42
C GLY A 226 10.42 56.40 -14.99
N ASN A 227 10.31 56.93 -13.77
CA ASN A 227 11.22 57.95 -13.23
C ASN A 227 12.35 57.36 -12.37
N ASN A 228 12.22 56.11 -11.91
CA ASN A 228 13.17 55.41 -11.04
C ASN A 228 13.94 54.29 -11.75
N LEU A 229 14.84 54.70 -12.64
CA LEU A 229 15.67 53.80 -13.48
C LEU A 229 16.57 52.85 -12.67
N PHE A 230 16.85 53.16 -11.39
CA PHE A 230 17.76 52.39 -10.55
C PHE A 230 17.08 51.62 -9.41
N ILE A 231 15.75 51.51 -9.39
CA ILE A 231 15.03 50.75 -8.33
C ILE A 231 15.54 49.29 -8.18
N SER A 232 16.00 48.70 -9.28
CA SER A 232 16.56 47.33 -9.29
C SER A 232 17.88 47.20 -8.52
N SER A 233 18.69 48.27 -8.44
CA SER A 233 19.94 48.29 -7.66
C SER A 233 19.69 48.48 -6.16
N LEU A 234 18.54 49.05 -5.80
CA LEU A 234 18.09 49.29 -4.42
C LEU A 234 17.27 48.12 -3.83
N ALA A 235 17.07 47.04 -4.59
CA ALA A 235 16.22 45.92 -4.18
C ALA A 235 16.59 45.33 -2.82
N GLU A 236 17.89 45.24 -2.49
CA GLU A 236 18.33 44.76 -1.17
C GLU A 236 17.91 45.72 -0.04
N THR A 237 18.13 47.02 -0.21
CA THR A 237 17.73 48.05 0.77
C THR A 237 16.23 48.03 0.98
N VAL A 238 15.44 48.01 -0.10
CA VAL A 238 13.97 47.96 -0.05
C VAL A 238 13.50 46.70 0.70
N LEU A 239 14.06 45.52 0.40
CA LEU A 239 13.69 44.29 1.09
C LEU A 239 14.08 44.33 2.57
N ARG A 240 15.27 44.85 2.92
CA ARG A 240 15.70 44.95 4.33
C ARG A 240 14.75 45.84 5.13
N ARG A 241 14.32 46.97 4.57
CA ARG A 241 13.31 47.83 5.20
C ARG A 241 11.96 47.14 5.29
N LEU A 242 11.51 46.54 4.20
CA LEU A 242 10.26 45.79 4.17
C LEU A 242 10.21 44.74 5.29
N PHE A 243 11.20 43.86 5.41
CA PHE A 243 11.19 42.82 6.45
C PHE A 243 11.32 43.40 7.87
N ALA A 244 12.08 44.48 8.07
CA ALA A 244 12.14 45.16 9.36
C ALA A 244 10.79 45.78 9.76
N THR A 245 10.11 46.47 8.84
CA THR A 245 8.78 47.04 9.10
C THR A 245 7.74 45.94 9.35
N LEU A 246 7.77 44.86 8.57
CA LEU A 246 6.89 43.71 8.78
C LEU A 246 7.14 43.02 10.13
N LYS A 247 8.38 43.02 10.63
CA LYS A 247 8.73 42.52 11.97
C LYS A 247 8.06 43.35 13.05
N MET A 248 8.19 44.68 12.95
CA MET A 248 7.62 45.62 13.91
C MET A 248 6.09 45.54 13.93
N ALA A 249 5.46 45.32 12.76
CA ALA A 249 4.03 45.09 12.64
C ALA A 249 3.58 43.69 13.09
N GLY A 250 4.50 42.80 13.45
CA GLY A 250 4.18 41.43 13.89
C GLY A 250 3.62 40.53 12.79
N LEU A 251 3.93 40.82 11.51
CA LEU A 251 3.54 40.02 10.34
C LEU A 251 4.55 38.90 10.05
N VAL A 252 5.83 39.20 10.26
CA VAL A 252 6.94 38.24 10.13
C VAL A 252 7.79 38.24 11.39
N LYS A 253 8.57 37.18 11.58
CA LYS A 253 9.60 37.10 12.62
C LYS A 253 10.86 36.47 12.02
N ASP A 254 12.00 37.02 12.41
CA ASP A 254 13.33 36.53 12.11
C ASP A 254 13.74 35.37 13.03
N PHE A 255 14.63 34.53 12.53
CA PHE A 255 15.25 33.44 13.27
C PHE A 255 16.63 33.11 12.68
N ASP A 256 17.49 32.53 13.51
CA ASP A 256 18.83 32.09 13.10
C ASP A 256 18.81 30.67 12.52
N THR A 257 19.53 30.48 11.41
CA THR A 257 19.79 29.19 10.78
C THR A 257 21.30 29.00 10.60
N LYS A 258 21.99 28.54 11.64
CA LYS A 258 23.46 28.34 11.65
C LYS A 258 24.24 29.61 11.36
N GLY A 259 23.90 30.69 12.06
CA GLY A 259 24.55 32.00 11.91
C GLY A 259 24.05 32.80 10.70
N LYS A 260 22.95 32.38 10.08
CA LYS A 260 22.31 33.06 8.94
C LYS A 260 20.90 33.48 9.29
N GLU A 261 20.59 34.74 9.03
CA GLU A 261 19.26 35.29 9.30
C GLU A 261 18.24 34.83 8.25
N ALA A 262 17.10 34.31 8.73
CA ALA A 262 15.97 33.95 7.91
C ALA A 262 14.66 34.45 8.53
N TRP A 263 13.61 34.52 7.70
CA TRP A 263 12.35 35.19 8.02
C TRP A 263 11.17 34.29 7.67
N GLY A 264 10.15 34.29 8.52
CA GLY A 264 8.90 33.56 8.28
C GLY A 264 7.67 34.29 8.82
N LEU A 265 6.51 33.91 8.29
CA LEU A 265 5.21 34.48 8.64
C LEU A 265 4.79 34.05 10.05
N VAL A 266 4.31 35.00 10.83
CA VAL A 266 3.70 34.73 12.14
C VAL A 266 2.31 34.12 11.91
N PRO A 267 1.98 32.95 12.49
CA PRO A 267 0.67 32.33 12.29
C PRO A 267 -0.52 33.22 12.63
N SER A 268 -0.47 33.95 13.76
CA SER A 268 -1.52 34.88 14.19
C SER A 268 -1.70 36.10 13.29
N ALA A 269 -0.77 36.34 12.35
CA ALA A 269 -0.88 37.40 11.35
C ALA A 269 -1.61 36.96 10.08
N LEU A 270 -1.82 35.65 9.91
CA LEU A 270 -2.65 35.10 8.84
C LEU A 270 -4.07 34.94 9.35
N VAL A 271 -5.05 35.36 8.56
CA VAL A 271 -6.47 35.22 8.91
C VAL A 271 -7.17 34.33 7.89
N VAL A 272 -8.18 33.58 8.33
CA VAL A 272 -8.99 32.71 7.47
C VAL A 272 -10.44 33.17 7.53
N SER A 273 -11.08 33.32 6.37
CA SER A 273 -12.48 33.76 6.25
C SER A 273 -13.23 32.95 5.20
N ARG A 274 -14.55 32.77 5.41
CA ARG A 274 -15.51 32.26 4.40
C ARG A 274 -16.10 33.36 3.52
N ASP A 275 -15.97 34.62 3.93
CA ASP A 275 -16.32 35.76 3.09
C ASP A 275 -15.13 36.04 2.15
N VAL A 276 -15.28 35.63 0.89
CA VAL A 276 -14.17 35.55 -0.08
C VAL A 276 -14.47 36.40 -1.30
N VAL A 277 -13.46 37.17 -1.71
CA VAL A 277 -13.43 37.86 -3.01
C VAL A 277 -12.48 37.12 -3.97
N GLN A 278 -12.88 37.06 -5.23
CA GLN A 278 -12.09 36.48 -6.31
C GLN A 278 -11.54 37.59 -7.22
N LEU A 279 -10.23 37.55 -7.48
CA LEU A 279 -9.57 38.44 -8.41
C LEU A 279 -8.96 37.67 -9.56
N ASN A 280 -9.28 38.08 -10.78
CA ASN A 280 -8.77 37.47 -12.01
C ASN A 280 -7.79 38.42 -12.70
N CYS A 281 -6.67 37.88 -13.15
CA CYS A 281 -5.76 38.62 -14.00
C CYS A 281 -6.41 38.92 -15.36
N SER A 282 -6.41 40.19 -15.75
CA SER A 282 -6.92 40.69 -17.03
C SER A 282 -6.24 40.11 -18.28
N CYS A 283 -5.08 39.44 -18.13
CA CYS A 283 -4.32 38.86 -19.24
C CYS A 283 -4.29 37.33 -19.17
N CYS A 284 -3.63 36.73 -18.17
CA CYS A 284 -3.45 35.28 -18.09
C CYS A 284 -4.58 34.53 -17.35
N ARG A 285 -5.58 35.26 -16.82
CA ARG A 285 -6.67 34.71 -16.00
C ARG A 285 -6.22 33.96 -14.73
N GLU A 286 -4.99 34.19 -14.27
CA GLU A 286 -4.57 33.71 -12.95
C GLU A 286 -5.53 34.22 -11.88
N VAL A 287 -5.91 33.34 -10.95
CA VAL A 287 -6.91 33.62 -9.91
C VAL A 287 -6.22 33.81 -8.56
N VAL A 288 -6.53 34.91 -7.89
CA VAL A 288 -6.23 35.15 -6.48
C VAL A 288 -7.53 35.18 -5.70
N ARG A 289 -7.56 34.50 -4.55
CA ARG A 289 -8.66 34.58 -3.60
C ARG A 289 -8.14 35.11 -2.29
N ALA A 290 -8.91 36.01 -1.69
CA ALA A 290 -8.60 36.66 -0.44
C ALA A 290 -9.90 36.85 0.37
N PRO A 291 -9.82 37.10 1.68
CA PRO A 291 -10.95 37.62 2.45
C PRO A 291 -11.56 38.86 1.76
N ALA A 292 -12.88 38.98 1.77
CA ALA A 292 -13.60 40.00 0.99
C ALA A 292 -13.20 41.44 1.36
N ASP A 293 -12.95 41.69 2.65
CA ASP A 293 -12.45 42.96 3.20
C ASP A 293 -11.03 43.33 2.72
N GLN A 294 -10.33 42.39 2.08
CA GLN A 294 -8.96 42.52 1.56
C GLN A 294 -8.88 42.61 0.04
N GLY A 295 -10.02 42.59 -0.68
CA GLY A 295 -10.04 42.66 -2.15
C GLY A 295 -9.34 43.90 -2.71
N TRP A 296 -9.51 45.03 -2.03
CA TRP A 296 -8.89 46.30 -2.42
C TRP A 296 -7.36 46.26 -2.41
N HIS A 297 -6.72 45.43 -1.59
CA HIS A 297 -5.26 45.25 -1.60
C HIS A 297 -4.74 44.65 -2.90
N TRP A 298 -5.59 43.92 -3.62
CA TRP A 298 -5.24 43.23 -4.86
C TRP A 298 -5.75 43.94 -6.10
N ARG A 299 -6.70 44.87 -5.95
CA ARG A 299 -7.24 45.64 -7.06
C ARG A 299 -6.10 46.38 -7.78
N ASN A 300 -6.03 46.21 -9.10
CA ASN A 300 -4.98 46.76 -9.97
C ASN A 300 -3.55 46.31 -9.66
N ALA A 301 -3.33 45.37 -8.74
CA ALA A 301 -2.00 44.82 -8.46
C ALA A 301 -1.46 44.10 -9.72
N PRO A 302 -0.14 44.15 -9.97
CA PRO A 302 0.48 43.37 -11.04
C PRO A 302 0.20 41.86 -10.89
N CYS A 303 0.09 41.14 -12.00
CA CYS A 303 -0.07 39.69 -11.97
C CYS A 303 1.13 39.00 -11.30
N LEU A 304 0.89 37.94 -10.52
CA LEU A 304 1.93 37.19 -9.81
C LEU A 304 2.78 36.31 -10.74
N SER A 305 2.22 35.91 -11.89
CA SER A 305 2.95 35.22 -12.95
C SER A 305 4.06 36.11 -13.54
N LEU A 306 5.31 35.62 -13.46
CA LEU A 306 6.53 36.32 -13.89
C LEU A 306 6.51 36.81 -15.35
N ARG A 307 5.77 36.13 -16.23
CA ARG A 307 5.73 36.43 -17.67
C ARG A 307 4.47 37.19 -18.11
N CYS A 308 3.59 37.54 -17.18
CA CYS A 308 2.31 38.16 -17.50
C CYS A 308 2.29 39.63 -17.06
N GLU A 309 1.98 40.55 -17.96
CA GLU A 309 1.89 41.99 -17.66
C GLU A 309 0.48 42.45 -17.24
N GLY A 310 -0.46 41.53 -17.11
CA GLY A 310 -1.83 41.84 -16.68
C GLY A 310 -1.91 42.32 -15.23
N ARG A 311 -3.08 42.83 -14.88
CA ARG A 311 -3.45 43.30 -13.53
C ARG A 311 -4.70 42.60 -13.03
N TYR A 312 -4.80 42.46 -11.71
CA TYR A 312 -5.94 41.82 -11.07
C TYR A 312 -7.18 42.73 -11.03
N GLN A 313 -8.32 42.15 -11.41
CA GLN A 313 -9.64 42.78 -11.38
C GLN A 313 -10.57 41.92 -10.54
N GLU A 314 -11.37 42.56 -9.70
CA GLU A 314 -12.37 41.86 -8.88
C GLU A 314 -13.46 41.26 -9.76
N THR A 315 -13.87 40.06 -9.39
CA THR A 315 -14.93 39.29 -10.02
C THR A 315 -15.79 38.67 -8.93
N GLU A 316 -17.02 38.29 -9.28
CA GLU A 316 -17.85 37.52 -8.35
C GLU A 316 -17.17 36.20 -7.98
N ASN A 317 -17.14 35.89 -6.67
CA ASN A 317 -16.55 34.64 -6.20
C ASN A 317 -17.44 33.46 -6.58
N THR A 318 -16.92 32.57 -7.44
CA THR A 318 -17.63 31.34 -7.82
C THR A 318 -17.17 30.19 -6.95
N VAL A 319 -18.02 29.75 -6.02
CA VAL A 319 -17.78 28.55 -5.22
C VAL A 319 -17.99 27.32 -6.10
N THR A 320 -16.92 26.58 -6.38
CA THR A 320 -16.96 25.40 -7.27
C THR A 320 -17.20 24.08 -6.52
N TRP A 321 -17.17 24.12 -5.19
CA TRP A 321 -17.41 22.96 -4.33
C TRP A 321 -17.87 23.38 -2.94
N HIS A 322 -18.96 22.78 -2.46
CA HIS A 322 -19.48 23.02 -1.11
C HIS A 322 -19.03 21.93 -0.15
N TRP A 323 -18.56 22.34 1.03
CA TRP A 323 -18.03 21.43 2.05
C TRP A 323 -18.98 21.25 3.26
N ASP A 324 -20.11 21.97 3.30
CA ASP A 324 -21.00 22.11 4.47
C ASP A 324 -21.82 20.86 4.82
N ASN A 325 -22.01 19.92 3.89
CA ASN A 325 -22.94 18.79 4.05
C ASN A 325 -22.29 17.43 3.74
N MET A 326 -21.04 17.25 4.16
CA MET A 326 -20.37 15.96 3.96
C MET A 326 -20.40 15.13 5.23
N ASP A 327 -21.12 14.02 5.20
CA ASP A 327 -20.97 12.98 6.20
C ASP A 327 -19.57 12.37 6.09
N ILE A 328 -18.84 12.47 7.21
CA ILE A 328 -17.47 11.99 7.28
C ILE A 328 -17.52 10.52 7.67
N ALA A 329 -17.40 9.64 6.68
CA ALA A 329 -17.14 8.23 6.88
C ALA A 329 -15.69 7.91 6.51
N ARG A 330 -15.00 7.20 7.40
CA ARG A 330 -13.69 6.64 7.09
C ARG A 330 -13.88 5.33 6.34
N VAL A 331 -13.19 5.18 5.21
CA VAL A 331 -13.13 3.91 4.51
C VAL A 331 -12.06 3.04 5.16
N GLN A 332 -12.47 1.89 5.67
CA GLN A 332 -11.60 0.85 6.21
C GLN A 332 -11.71 -0.36 5.30
N GLY A 333 -10.72 -0.48 4.41
CA GLY A 333 -10.60 -1.59 3.49
C GLY A 333 -9.92 -2.80 4.14
N ALA A 334 -10.40 -3.99 3.81
CA ALA A 334 -9.70 -5.25 4.07
C ALA A 334 -9.82 -6.18 2.86
N GLU A 335 -8.87 -7.10 2.74
CA GLU A 335 -8.95 -8.15 1.73
C GLU A 335 -9.81 -9.32 2.23
N HIS A 336 -10.45 -10.03 1.30
CA HIS A 336 -11.08 -11.29 1.58
C HIS A 336 -10.67 -12.30 0.49
N THR A 337 -9.59 -13.02 0.76
CA THR A 337 -8.96 -13.92 -0.20
C THR A 337 -8.79 -15.33 0.38
N GLY A 338 -8.54 -16.32 -0.47
CA GLY A 338 -8.25 -17.69 -0.03
C GLY A 338 -6.90 -17.82 0.69
N LEU A 339 -6.09 -16.76 0.69
CA LEU A 339 -4.76 -16.71 1.31
C LEU A 339 -4.81 -16.39 2.80
N LEU A 340 -5.90 -15.78 3.26
CA LEU A 340 -6.07 -15.45 4.67
C LEU A 340 -6.36 -16.72 5.48
N SER A 341 -5.86 -16.76 6.71
CA SER A 341 -6.20 -17.82 7.65
C SER A 341 -7.71 -17.81 7.93
N ARG A 342 -8.26 -18.95 8.35
CA ARG A 342 -9.67 -19.04 8.71
C ARG A 342 -10.05 -18.03 9.80
N GLU A 343 -9.21 -17.89 10.82
CA GLU A 343 -9.43 -16.96 11.94
C GLU A 343 -9.47 -15.50 11.45
N ASP A 344 -8.53 -15.11 10.57
CA ASP A 344 -8.49 -13.75 10.00
C ASP A 344 -9.71 -13.45 9.11
N ARG A 345 -10.16 -14.44 8.33
CA ARG A 345 -11.37 -14.31 7.52
C ARG A 345 -12.61 -14.13 8.38
N GLU A 346 -12.78 -14.99 9.39
CA GLU A 346 -13.91 -14.90 10.31
C GLU A 346 -13.91 -13.55 11.06
N ALA A 347 -12.75 -13.07 11.51
CA ALA A 347 -12.62 -11.75 12.14
C ALA A 347 -12.97 -10.59 11.17
N THR A 348 -12.51 -10.68 9.93
CA THR A 348 -12.79 -9.70 8.86
C THR A 348 -14.28 -9.65 8.56
N GLU A 349 -14.91 -10.82 8.40
CA GLU A 349 -16.35 -10.99 8.19
C GLU A 349 -17.15 -10.39 9.37
N GLN A 350 -16.81 -10.73 10.61
CA GLN A 350 -17.51 -10.19 11.79
C GLN A 350 -17.39 -8.67 11.89
N SER A 351 -16.20 -8.11 11.65
CA SER A 351 -15.96 -6.66 11.66
C SER A 351 -16.77 -5.96 10.56
N PHE A 352 -16.90 -6.57 9.37
CA PHE A 352 -17.68 -6.02 8.28
C PHE A 352 -19.20 -6.12 8.48
N TYR A 353 -19.70 -7.25 9.00
CA TYR A 353 -21.14 -7.47 9.16
C TYR A 353 -21.76 -6.75 10.36
N ARG A 354 -21.02 -6.70 11.47
CA ARG A 354 -21.55 -6.18 12.75
C ARG A 354 -20.93 -4.85 13.16
N GLY A 355 -19.83 -4.46 12.52
CA GLY A 355 -19.11 -3.25 12.86
C GLY A 355 -19.85 -2.00 12.44
N ASN A 356 -19.96 -1.05 13.36
CA ASN A 356 -20.53 0.27 13.12
C ASN A 356 -19.58 1.39 13.58
N GLN A 357 -18.37 1.03 14.01
CA GLN A 357 -17.38 1.97 14.51
C GLN A 357 -16.42 2.43 13.40
N PRO A 358 -15.78 3.60 13.53
CA PRO A 358 -14.87 4.12 12.49
C PRO A 358 -13.63 3.25 12.19
N TRP A 359 -13.30 2.30 13.08
CA TRP A 359 -12.21 1.34 12.90
C TRP A 359 -12.68 -0.02 12.34
N ASN A 360 -13.99 -0.26 12.28
CA ASN A 360 -14.52 -1.46 11.66
C ASN A 360 -14.42 -1.41 10.14
N ILE A 361 -14.33 -2.59 9.55
CA ILE A 361 -14.18 -2.76 8.11
C ILE A 361 -15.51 -2.40 7.45
N ASN A 362 -15.48 -1.58 6.41
CA ASN A 362 -16.68 -1.19 5.64
C ASN A 362 -16.45 -1.24 4.12
N LEU A 363 -15.31 -1.80 3.71
CA LEU A 363 -14.98 -2.11 2.32
C LEU A 363 -14.23 -3.43 2.28
N LEU A 364 -14.72 -4.40 1.53
CA LEU A 364 -14.04 -5.67 1.28
C LEU A 364 -13.57 -5.74 -0.18
N SER A 365 -12.27 -5.99 -0.36
CA SER A 365 -11.69 -6.38 -1.65
C SER A 365 -11.62 -7.89 -1.70
N ALA A 366 -12.58 -8.52 -2.37
CA ALA A 366 -12.73 -9.97 -2.37
C ALA A 366 -12.38 -10.61 -3.72
N THR A 367 -11.84 -11.83 -3.66
CA THR A 367 -11.76 -12.74 -4.81
C THR A 367 -13.07 -13.54 -4.93
N PRO A 368 -13.19 -14.61 -5.74
CA PRO A 368 -14.40 -15.44 -5.77
C PRO A 368 -14.78 -16.11 -4.43
N THR A 369 -14.02 -15.88 -3.36
CA THR A 369 -14.30 -16.35 -2.00
C THR A 369 -15.63 -15.85 -1.44
N LEU A 370 -16.14 -14.70 -1.89
CA LEU A 370 -17.47 -14.18 -1.53
C LEU A 370 -18.55 -14.47 -2.60
N GLU A 371 -18.20 -15.20 -3.66
CA GLU A 371 -19.12 -15.49 -4.76
C GLU A 371 -20.18 -16.53 -4.36
N MET A 372 -19.78 -17.57 -3.62
CA MET A 372 -20.65 -18.68 -3.23
C MET A 372 -20.66 -18.91 -1.70
N GLY A 373 -21.83 -19.23 -1.14
CA GLY A 373 -21.94 -19.89 0.17
C GLY A 373 -21.82 -19.05 1.45
N ILE A 374 -21.40 -17.77 1.37
CA ILE A 374 -21.28 -16.91 2.56
C ILE A 374 -22.39 -15.87 2.56
N ASP A 375 -23.05 -15.67 3.71
CA ASP A 375 -23.99 -14.57 3.90
C ASP A 375 -23.21 -13.31 4.24
N VAL A 376 -23.07 -12.41 3.26
CA VAL A 376 -22.28 -11.17 3.37
C VAL A 376 -23.10 -10.03 3.99
N GLY A 377 -24.29 -10.35 4.53
CA GLY A 377 -25.26 -9.36 4.98
C GLY A 377 -25.86 -8.58 3.82
N ASP A 378 -26.34 -7.37 4.11
CA ASP A 378 -26.95 -6.49 3.12
C ASP A 378 -25.91 -5.51 2.56
N LEU A 379 -25.38 -5.83 1.38
CA LEU A 379 -24.47 -4.91 0.67
C LEU A 379 -25.31 -3.86 -0.06
N SER A 380 -25.00 -2.58 0.13
CA SER A 380 -25.61 -1.51 -0.66
C SER A 380 -24.95 -1.35 -2.04
N THR A 381 -23.68 -1.75 -2.16
CA THR A 381 -22.87 -1.51 -3.36
C THR A 381 -21.93 -2.68 -3.65
N VAL A 382 -21.88 -3.12 -4.91
CA VAL A 382 -20.87 -4.05 -5.43
C VAL A 382 -20.10 -3.37 -6.55
N LEU A 383 -18.77 -3.38 -6.44
CA LEU A 383 -17.85 -2.92 -7.46
C LEU A 383 -17.10 -4.12 -8.04
N LEU A 384 -17.29 -4.38 -9.32
CA LEU A 384 -16.54 -5.38 -10.08
C LEU A 384 -15.42 -4.67 -10.84
N CYS A 385 -14.18 -5.01 -10.53
CA CYS A 385 -12.99 -4.40 -11.15
C CYS A 385 -12.69 -4.91 -12.57
N SER A 386 -13.40 -5.94 -13.02
CA SER A 386 -13.37 -6.49 -14.37
C SER A 386 -14.73 -7.13 -14.68
N VAL A 387 -15.01 -7.39 -15.96
CA VAL A 387 -16.19 -8.17 -16.32
C VAL A 387 -15.97 -9.64 -15.88
N PRO A 388 -16.83 -10.22 -15.02
CA PRO A 388 -16.76 -11.63 -14.63
C PRO A 388 -16.77 -12.58 -15.83
N PRO A 389 -16.07 -13.73 -15.75
CA PRO A 389 -15.80 -14.58 -16.90
C PRO A 389 -17.04 -15.30 -17.46
N ALA A 390 -18.10 -15.48 -16.65
CA ALA A 390 -19.37 -16.03 -17.11
C ALA A 390 -20.56 -15.34 -16.44
N GLN A 391 -21.73 -15.47 -17.08
CA GLN A 391 -22.99 -14.88 -16.62
C GLN A 391 -23.37 -15.36 -15.21
N ALA A 392 -23.10 -16.63 -14.90
CA ALA A 392 -23.36 -17.19 -13.57
C ALA A 392 -22.54 -16.46 -12.49
N ASN A 393 -21.25 -16.21 -12.75
CA ASN A 393 -20.38 -15.48 -11.82
C ASN A 393 -20.87 -14.04 -11.64
N TYR A 394 -21.27 -13.39 -12.74
CA TYR A 394 -21.81 -12.03 -12.71
C TYR A 394 -23.04 -11.93 -11.81
N LEU A 395 -24.07 -12.74 -12.09
CA LEU A 395 -25.33 -12.75 -11.35
C LEU A 395 -25.12 -13.09 -9.87
N GLN A 396 -24.23 -14.04 -9.56
CA GLN A 396 -23.92 -14.39 -8.18
C GLN A 396 -23.25 -13.25 -7.41
N ARG A 397 -22.35 -12.50 -8.06
CA ARG A 397 -21.64 -11.37 -7.44
C ARG A 397 -22.54 -10.15 -7.26
N ILE A 398 -23.28 -9.74 -8.29
CA ILE A 398 -24.17 -8.56 -8.19
C ILE A 398 -25.39 -8.85 -7.31
N GLY A 399 -25.86 -10.10 -7.25
CA GLY A 399 -26.93 -10.56 -6.36
C GLY A 399 -26.55 -10.60 -4.88
N ARG A 400 -25.34 -10.15 -4.51
CA ARG A 400 -24.94 -9.89 -3.13
C ARG A 400 -25.42 -8.55 -2.62
N ALA A 401 -25.67 -7.58 -3.50
CA ALA A 401 -26.22 -6.29 -3.11
C ALA A 401 -27.75 -6.24 -3.17
N GLY A 402 -28.35 -5.40 -2.32
CA GLY A 402 -29.78 -5.09 -2.33
C GLY A 402 -30.69 -6.23 -1.87
N ARG A 403 -30.22 -7.09 -0.95
CA ARG A 403 -31.00 -8.26 -0.50
C ARG A 403 -32.12 -7.89 0.46
N LYS A 404 -31.94 -6.87 1.30
CA LYS A 404 -32.92 -6.48 2.32
C LYS A 404 -33.83 -5.35 1.87
N ASP A 405 -33.24 -4.28 1.34
CA ASP A 405 -33.96 -3.05 1.00
C ASP A 405 -34.32 -2.95 -0.49
N GLY A 406 -33.87 -3.91 -1.31
CA GLY A 406 -34.13 -3.97 -2.75
C GLY A 406 -33.34 -2.95 -3.60
N ASN A 407 -32.69 -1.98 -2.97
CA ASN A 407 -31.85 -0.98 -3.63
C ASN A 407 -30.38 -1.39 -3.59
N ALA A 408 -29.72 -1.39 -4.76
CA ALA A 408 -28.31 -1.71 -4.92
C ALA A 408 -27.66 -0.83 -5.98
N LEU A 409 -26.39 -0.47 -5.76
CA LEU A 409 -25.52 0.10 -6.78
C LEU A 409 -24.51 -0.96 -7.24
N ASN A 410 -24.64 -1.41 -8.48
CA ASN A 410 -23.70 -2.35 -9.11
C ASN A 410 -22.89 -1.61 -10.16
N ILE A 411 -21.56 -1.57 -9.99
CA ILE A 411 -20.64 -0.96 -10.93
C ILE A 411 -19.73 -2.04 -11.47
N THR A 412 -19.63 -2.16 -12.80
CA THR A 412 -18.67 -3.03 -13.48
C THR A 412 -17.71 -2.18 -14.28
N VAL A 413 -16.43 -2.29 -13.98
CA VAL A 413 -15.36 -1.66 -14.74
C VAL A 413 -14.91 -2.65 -15.80
N ALA A 414 -15.12 -2.33 -17.07
CA ALA A 414 -14.66 -3.13 -18.19
C ALA A 414 -13.20 -2.80 -18.51
N GLU A 415 -12.36 -3.82 -18.63
CA GLU A 415 -10.97 -3.68 -19.08
C GLU A 415 -10.88 -3.62 -20.61
N GLY A 416 -9.67 -3.35 -21.13
CA GLY A 416 -9.41 -3.30 -22.57
C GLY A 416 -9.27 -4.66 -23.26
N ASN A 417 -9.66 -5.76 -22.61
CA ASN A 417 -9.54 -7.11 -23.16
C ASN A 417 -10.77 -7.45 -24.06
N PRO A 418 -10.66 -8.40 -25.00
CA PRO A 418 -11.75 -8.69 -25.94
C PRO A 418 -13.06 -9.15 -25.29
N HIS A 419 -12.96 -9.87 -24.18
CA HIS A 419 -14.12 -10.36 -23.43
C HIS A 419 -14.89 -9.19 -22.79
N ASP A 420 -14.19 -8.31 -22.10
CA ASP A 420 -14.76 -7.13 -21.44
C ASP A 420 -15.33 -6.14 -22.45
N GLN A 421 -14.67 -5.95 -23.60
CA GLN A 421 -15.16 -5.11 -24.69
C GLN A 421 -16.49 -5.61 -25.26
N PHE A 422 -16.62 -6.92 -25.49
CA PHE A 422 -17.87 -7.51 -25.96
C PHE A 422 -19.03 -7.20 -25.00
N PHE A 423 -18.84 -7.41 -23.70
CA PHE A 423 -19.89 -7.13 -22.70
C PHE A 423 -20.02 -5.65 -22.34
N PHE A 424 -19.07 -4.80 -22.71
CA PHE A 424 -19.22 -3.35 -22.66
C PHE A 424 -20.14 -2.84 -23.78
N GLU A 425 -20.01 -3.40 -24.98
CA GLU A 425 -20.90 -3.12 -26.13
C GLU A 425 -22.29 -3.73 -25.92
N GLU A 426 -22.36 -4.98 -25.42
CA GLU A 426 -23.59 -5.75 -25.23
C GLU A 426 -23.79 -6.17 -23.75
N PRO A 427 -24.03 -5.22 -22.82
CA PRO A 427 -24.14 -5.53 -21.39
C PRO A 427 -25.34 -6.42 -21.04
N LEU A 428 -26.38 -6.43 -21.87
CA LEU A 428 -27.56 -7.27 -21.66
C LEU A 428 -27.24 -8.77 -21.78
N GLU A 429 -26.30 -9.16 -22.64
CA GLU A 429 -25.87 -10.55 -22.81
C GLU A 429 -25.27 -11.14 -21.52
N MET A 430 -24.57 -10.32 -20.74
CA MET A 430 -24.03 -10.73 -19.43
C MET A 430 -25.16 -10.92 -18.38
N MET A 431 -26.23 -10.13 -18.47
CA MET A 431 -27.32 -10.10 -17.49
C MET A 431 -28.44 -11.11 -17.75
N GLN A 432 -28.60 -11.58 -18.99
CA GLN A 432 -29.72 -12.44 -19.39
C GLN A 432 -29.69 -13.88 -18.82
N GLY A 433 -28.59 -14.30 -18.18
CA GLY A 433 -28.62 -15.40 -17.21
C GLY A 433 -28.85 -16.82 -17.76
N GLN A 434 -28.44 -17.12 -19.00
CA GLN A 434 -28.37 -18.53 -19.45
C GLN A 434 -27.22 -19.26 -18.75
N VAL A 435 -27.47 -19.70 -17.52
CA VAL A 435 -26.51 -20.50 -16.74
C VAL A 435 -26.51 -21.93 -17.30
N GLN A 436 -25.42 -22.32 -17.97
CA GLN A 436 -25.22 -23.69 -18.42
C GLN A 436 -25.00 -24.62 -17.22
N ALA A 437 -25.57 -25.83 -17.28
CA ALA A 437 -25.32 -26.83 -16.25
C ALA A 437 -23.85 -27.30 -16.29
N PRO A 438 -23.19 -27.45 -15.13
CA PRO A 438 -21.80 -27.92 -15.09
C PRO A 438 -21.71 -29.35 -15.61
N GLY A 439 -20.78 -29.61 -16.52
CA GLY A 439 -20.47 -30.95 -16.99
C GLY A 439 -19.67 -31.72 -15.94
N VAL A 440 -20.09 -32.94 -15.60
CA VAL A 440 -19.33 -33.84 -14.72
C VAL A 440 -18.64 -34.90 -15.59
N PHE A 441 -17.32 -34.96 -15.54
CA PHE A 441 -16.53 -35.94 -16.29
C PHE A 441 -16.06 -37.09 -15.39
N LEU A 442 -16.84 -38.18 -15.36
CA LEU A 442 -16.55 -39.33 -14.49
C LEU A 442 -15.32 -40.14 -14.91
N ASN A 443 -14.83 -40.00 -16.15
CA ASN A 443 -13.62 -40.69 -16.64
C ASN A 443 -12.32 -39.90 -16.37
N ALA A 444 -12.35 -38.93 -15.45
CA ALA A 444 -11.16 -38.19 -15.04
C ALA A 444 -10.22 -39.09 -14.21
N THR A 445 -9.30 -39.81 -14.87
CA THR A 445 -8.40 -40.79 -14.23
C THR A 445 -7.69 -40.23 -13.00
N ALA A 446 -7.15 -39.01 -13.05
CA ALA A 446 -6.44 -38.40 -11.92
C ALA A 446 -7.32 -38.19 -10.66
N ILE A 447 -8.63 -37.94 -10.84
CA ILE A 447 -9.58 -37.85 -9.72
C ILE A 447 -9.86 -39.25 -9.18
N LEU A 448 -10.09 -40.20 -10.07
CA LEU A 448 -10.37 -41.59 -9.73
C LEU A 448 -9.18 -42.25 -9.00
N GLU A 449 -7.93 -41.95 -9.37
CA GLU A 449 -6.73 -42.43 -8.67
C GLU A 449 -6.72 -41.99 -7.20
N ARG A 450 -7.04 -40.72 -6.93
CA ARG A 450 -7.11 -40.17 -5.56
C ARG A 450 -8.24 -40.83 -4.77
N GLN A 451 -9.40 -40.98 -5.39
CA GLN A 451 -10.54 -41.67 -4.78
C GLN A 451 -10.22 -43.15 -4.53
N LEU A 452 -9.47 -43.80 -5.41
CA LEU A 452 -9.01 -45.17 -5.26
C LEU A 452 -8.01 -45.30 -4.11
N ALA A 453 -7.07 -44.37 -3.97
CA ALA A 453 -6.13 -44.34 -2.84
C ALA A 453 -6.87 -44.17 -1.49
N ALA A 454 -7.88 -43.30 -1.43
CA ALA A 454 -8.76 -43.17 -0.26
C ALA A 454 -9.56 -44.45 0.00
N PHE A 455 -10.10 -45.07 -1.06
CA PHE A 455 -10.82 -46.34 -0.96
C PHE A 455 -9.93 -47.49 -0.44
N CYS A 456 -8.67 -47.55 -0.86
CA CYS A 456 -7.67 -48.46 -0.29
C CYS A 456 -7.49 -48.23 1.21
N MET A 457 -7.38 -46.95 1.63
CA MET A 457 -7.18 -46.58 3.02
C MET A 457 -8.42 -46.91 3.88
N ASP A 458 -9.63 -46.70 3.37
CA ASP A 458 -10.88 -47.07 4.02
C ASP A 458 -10.99 -48.59 4.22
N ASN A 459 -10.65 -49.38 3.18
CA ASN A 459 -10.66 -50.85 3.29
C ASN A 459 -9.61 -51.35 4.27
N TRP A 460 -8.43 -50.74 4.29
CA TRP A 460 -7.40 -51.03 5.29
C TRP A 460 -7.87 -50.72 6.71
N VAL A 461 -8.48 -49.55 6.94
CA VAL A 461 -9.01 -49.15 8.24
C VAL A 461 -10.12 -50.09 8.71
N LYS A 462 -11.01 -50.53 7.79
CA LYS A 462 -12.08 -51.51 8.09
C LYS A 462 -11.58 -52.84 8.62
N THR A 463 -10.32 -53.22 8.36
CA THR A 463 -9.74 -54.45 8.94
C THR A 463 -9.52 -54.37 10.46
N GLY A 464 -9.74 -53.20 11.08
CA GLY A 464 -9.61 -52.98 12.52
C GLY A 464 -8.22 -52.56 12.97
N VAL A 465 -7.43 -51.94 12.07
CA VAL A 465 -6.11 -51.40 12.44
C VAL A 465 -6.24 -50.32 13.53
N PRO A 466 -5.34 -50.31 14.53
CA PRO A 466 -5.37 -49.30 15.58
C PRO A 466 -5.04 -47.92 15.00
N ALA A 467 -5.55 -46.86 15.62
CA ALA A 467 -5.26 -45.48 15.19
C ALA A 467 -3.74 -45.15 15.21
N SER A 468 -2.95 -45.84 16.03
CA SER A 468 -1.49 -45.71 16.06
C SER A 468 -0.78 -46.32 14.85
N ALA A 469 -1.49 -47.07 13.99
CA ALA A 469 -0.94 -47.62 12.76
C ALA A 469 -0.72 -46.53 11.68
N ILE A 470 -1.37 -45.36 11.83
CA ILE A 470 -1.15 -44.18 11.00
C ILE A 470 -0.23 -43.23 11.77
N SER A 471 0.85 -42.79 11.14
CA SER A 471 1.75 -41.78 11.70
C SER A 471 0.99 -40.50 12.02
N LYS A 472 1.26 -39.86 13.15
CA LYS A 472 0.61 -38.59 13.51
C LYS A 472 1.13 -37.42 12.67
N ASN A 473 2.42 -37.43 12.38
CA ASN A 473 3.08 -36.37 11.65
C ASN A 473 4.05 -36.93 10.61
N VAL A 474 4.40 -36.06 9.68
CA VAL A 474 5.32 -36.35 8.58
C VAL A 474 6.68 -36.83 9.08
N LYS A 475 7.18 -36.31 10.22
CA LYS A 475 8.44 -36.77 10.80
C LYS A 475 8.51 -38.30 10.95
N GLN A 476 7.45 -38.92 11.48
CA GLN A 476 7.43 -40.38 11.67
C GLN A 476 7.51 -41.15 10.34
N MET A 477 6.89 -40.64 9.27
CA MET A 477 6.98 -41.25 7.94
C MET A 477 8.37 -41.10 7.32
N LEU A 478 8.98 -39.92 7.48
CA LEU A 478 10.32 -39.66 6.96
C LEU A 478 11.37 -40.49 7.70
N ASP A 479 11.23 -40.63 9.02
CA ASP A 479 12.14 -41.43 9.83
C ASP A 479 12.08 -42.92 9.41
N GLU A 480 10.92 -43.48 9.03
CA GLU A 480 10.83 -44.84 8.47
C GLU A 480 11.67 -44.99 7.18
N LEU A 481 11.59 -44.02 6.25
CA LEU A 481 12.38 -44.03 5.02
C LEU A 481 13.89 -43.81 5.29
N GLU A 482 14.25 -42.85 6.14
CA GLU A 482 15.64 -42.47 6.41
C GLU A 482 16.42 -43.55 7.18
N PHE A 483 15.76 -44.23 8.13
CA PHE A 483 16.37 -45.31 8.91
C PHE A 483 16.12 -46.70 8.33
N GLY A 484 15.41 -46.80 7.19
CA GLY A 484 15.10 -48.06 6.52
C GLY A 484 14.15 -48.97 7.29
N HIS A 485 13.36 -48.40 8.21
CA HIS A 485 12.30 -49.11 8.89
C HIS A 485 11.11 -49.21 7.93
N LYS A 486 10.70 -50.44 7.58
CA LYS A 486 9.53 -50.71 6.70
C LYS A 486 8.38 -51.34 7.49
N SER A 487 8.24 -50.90 8.74
CA SER A 487 7.30 -51.46 9.71
C SER A 487 6.11 -50.55 9.99
N GLY A 488 6.35 -49.23 9.99
CA GLY A 488 5.35 -48.20 10.23
C GLY A 488 4.68 -47.71 8.94
N PHE A 489 3.94 -46.61 9.08
CA PHE A 489 3.27 -45.94 7.97
C PHE A 489 4.28 -45.14 7.12
N PRO A 490 4.17 -45.13 5.78
CA PRO A 490 3.10 -45.72 4.97
C PRO A 490 3.31 -47.19 4.55
N TYR A 491 4.43 -47.84 4.91
CA TYR A 491 4.78 -49.17 4.40
C TYR A 491 3.83 -50.29 4.86
N ASN A 492 3.29 -50.20 6.07
CA ASN A 492 2.26 -51.12 6.56
C ASN A 492 0.97 -51.05 5.72
N PHE A 493 0.55 -49.85 5.32
CA PHE A 493 -0.57 -49.60 4.41
C PHE A 493 -0.25 -50.09 2.99
N LEU A 494 0.92 -49.77 2.44
CA LEU A 494 1.32 -50.21 1.10
C LEU A 494 1.34 -51.74 0.98
N ARG A 495 1.81 -52.45 2.03
CA ARG A 495 1.77 -53.92 2.08
C ARG A 495 0.34 -54.47 2.02
N TYR A 496 -0.61 -53.81 2.68
CA TYR A 496 -2.02 -54.19 2.60
C TYR A 496 -2.56 -54.00 1.18
N VAL A 497 -2.24 -52.87 0.53
CA VAL A 497 -2.66 -52.61 -0.86
C VAL A 497 -2.08 -53.67 -1.80
N GLU A 498 -0.80 -54.01 -1.67
CA GLU A 498 -0.16 -55.06 -2.48
C GLU A 498 -0.82 -56.44 -2.28
N GLN A 499 -1.27 -56.77 -1.07
CA GLN A 499 -1.91 -58.06 -0.77
C GLN A 499 -3.37 -58.15 -1.24
N HIS A 500 -4.08 -57.02 -1.32
CA HIS A 500 -5.52 -56.97 -1.57
C HIS A 500 -5.91 -56.23 -2.86
N HIS A 501 -4.94 -55.89 -3.73
CA HIS A 501 -5.19 -55.06 -4.92
C HIS A 501 -6.28 -55.63 -5.85
N ALA A 502 -6.40 -56.95 -5.99
CA ALA A 502 -7.37 -57.58 -6.89
C ALA A 502 -8.82 -57.38 -6.39
N ASP A 503 -9.04 -57.64 -5.10
CA ASP A 503 -10.35 -57.47 -4.46
C ASP A 503 -10.75 -55.99 -4.42
N ILE A 504 -9.80 -55.10 -4.08
CA ILE A 504 -10.03 -53.65 -4.05
C ILE A 504 -10.41 -53.13 -5.44
N ALA A 505 -9.69 -53.56 -6.49
CA ALA A 505 -9.96 -53.14 -7.86
C ALA A 505 -11.35 -53.59 -8.32
N GLN A 506 -11.76 -54.81 -7.99
CA GLN A 506 -13.09 -55.32 -8.32
C GLN A 506 -14.19 -54.52 -7.62
N GLN A 507 -14.03 -54.27 -6.31
CA GLN A 507 -15.02 -53.51 -5.54
C GLN A 507 -15.13 -52.07 -6.06
N PHE A 508 -14.01 -51.40 -6.29
CA PHE A 508 -14.02 -50.01 -6.78
C PHE A 508 -14.63 -49.91 -8.17
N SER A 509 -14.30 -50.86 -9.07
CA SER A 509 -14.87 -50.93 -10.42
C SER A 509 -16.39 -51.16 -10.41
N SER A 510 -16.95 -51.76 -9.36
CA SER A 510 -18.39 -51.97 -9.22
C SER A 510 -19.16 -50.67 -8.88
N ILE A 511 -18.49 -49.69 -8.27
CA ILE A 511 -19.08 -48.39 -7.90
C ILE A 511 -19.31 -47.54 -9.15
N PHE A 512 -18.46 -47.69 -10.16
CA PHE A 512 -18.50 -46.90 -11.39
C PHE A 512 -18.70 -47.83 -12.61
N PRO A 513 -19.93 -48.30 -12.88
CA PRO A 513 -20.19 -49.23 -13.98
C PRO A 513 -19.84 -48.63 -15.35
N ASP A 514 -20.07 -47.33 -15.53
CA ASP A 514 -19.95 -46.61 -16.81
C ASP A 514 -18.53 -46.12 -17.16
N LEU A 515 -17.50 -46.55 -16.43
CA LEU A 515 -16.12 -46.22 -16.77
C LEU A 515 -15.70 -46.88 -18.09
N THR A 516 -14.96 -46.14 -18.90
CA THR A 516 -14.34 -46.69 -20.11
C THR A 516 -13.30 -47.76 -19.76
N GLU A 517 -13.10 -48.71 -20.67
CA GLU A 517 -12.11 -49.78 -20.50
C GLU A 517 -10.67 -49.23 -20.33
N ASP A 518 -10.32 -48.16 -21.03
CA ASP A 518 -9.00 -47.51 -20.89
C ASP A 518 -8.78 -46.96 -19.47
N THR A 519 -9.79 -46.28 -18.91
CA THR A 519 -9.75 -45.80 -17.52
C THR A 519 -9.65 -46.95 -16.52
N ARG A 520 -10.39 -48.05 -16.74
CA ARG A 520 -10.30 -49.24 -15.88
C ARG A 520 -8.91 -49.85 -15.87
N LEU A 521 -8.27 -49.97 -17.04
CA LEU A 521 -6.91 -50.50 -17.16
C LEU A 521 -5.88 -49.59 -16.47
N GLN A 522 -6.03 -48.27 -16.57
CA GLN A 522 -5.17 -47.30 -15.88
C GLN A 522 -5.31 -47.39 -14.35
N LEU A 523 -6.52 -47.57 -13.82
CA LEU A 523 -6.73 -47.73 -12.37
C LEU A 523 -6.17 -49.05 -11.85
N LEU A 524 -6.27 -50.12 -12.65
CA LEU A 524 -5.65 -51.41 -12.31
C LEU A 524 -4.12 -51.31 -12.29
N SER A 525 -3.52 -50.64 -13.28
CA SER A 525 -2.06 -50.48 -13.31
C SER A 525 -1.55 -49.57 -12.19
N TYR A 526 -2.33 -48.56 -11.80
CA TYR A 526 -2.06 -47.71 -10.64
C TYR A 526 -1.95 -48.50 -9.33
N LEU A 527 -2.78 -49.54 -9.15
CA LEU A 527 -2.72 -50.44 -7.98
C LEU A 527 -1.63 -51.50 -8.08
N GLN A 528 -1.48 -52.15 -9.23
CA GLN A 528 -0.64 -53.33 -9.40
C GLN A 528 0.85 -53.00 -9.60
N GLY A 529 1.19 -51.77 -9.99
CA GLY A 529 2.59 -51.39 -10.19
C GLY A 529 3.22 -51.96 -11.46
N ALA A 530 2.53 -51.84 -12.59
CA ALA A 530 3.07 -52.25 -13.89
C ALA A 530 4.38 -51.51 -14.23
N SER A 531 5.34 -52.22 -14.84
CA SER A 531 6.65 -51.67 -15.22
C SER A 531 6.50 -50.46 -16.16
N GLY A 532 7.01 -49.31 -15.77
CA GLY A 532 6.97 -48.07 -16.56
C GLY A 532 5.75 -47.16 -16.35
N GLN A 533 4.83 -47.49 -15.41
CA GLN A 533 3.67 -46.65 -15.07
C GLN A 533 3.67 -46.19 -13.62
N ARG A 534 3.11 -44.99 -13.36
CA ARG A 534 3.05 -44.32 -12.05
C ARG A 534 2.06 -45.00 -11.10
N SER A 535 2.53 -45.90 -10.24
CA SER A 535 1.67 -46.57 -9.25
C SER A 535 1.50 -45.79 -7.95
N LEU A 536 0.49 -46.15 -7.14
CA LEU A 536 0.29 -45.56 -5.80
C LEU A 536 1.54 -45.68 -4.93
N VAL A 537 2.16 -46.86 -4.92
CA VAL A 537 3.41 -47.14 -4.19
C VAL A 537 4.52 -46.19 -4.63
N GLN A 538 4.75 -46.10 -5.94
CA GLN A 538 5.80 -45.23 -6.48
C GLN A 538 5.56 -43.76 -6.19
N ARG A 539 4.30 -43.29 -6.25
CA ARG A 539 3.97 -41.89 -5.95
C ARG A 539 4.22 -41.56 -4.48
N ILE A 540 3.83 -42.42 -3.55
CA ILE A 540 4.09 -42.23 -2.12
C ILE A 540 5.60 -42.24 -1.85
N GLU A 541 6.33 -43.21 -2.40
CA GLU A 541 7.78 -43.29 -2.21
C GLU A 541 8.52 -42.10 -2.82
N GLN A 542 8.10 -41.63 -4.01
CA GLN A 542 8.68 -40.46 -4.66
C GLN A 542 8.44 -39.19 -3.84
N ALA A 543 7.20 -38.96 -3.38
CA ALA A 543 6.87 -37.80 -2.55
C ALA A 543 7.68 -37.79 -1.24
N LEU A 544 7.82 -38.94 -0.58
CA LEU A 544 8.65 -39.04 0.62
C LEU A 544 10.14 -38.82 0.34
N LYS A 545 10.67 -39.33 -0.79
CA LYS A 545 12.08 -39.11 -1.18
C LYS A 545 12.38 -37.64 -1.39
N LEU A 546 11.55 -36.93 -2.17
CA LEU A 546 11.68 -35.50 -2.39
C LEU A 546 11.66 -34.72 -1.07
N LEU A 547 10.72 -35.05 -0.18
CA LEU A 547 10.62 -34.37 1.11
C LEU A 547 11.81 -34.66 2.05
N VAL A 548 12.39 -35.86 1.99
CA VAL A 548 13.65 -36.18 2.69
C VAL A 548 14.80 -35.35 2.14
N GLU A 549 14.90 -35.20 0.82
CA GLU A 549 15.93 -34.38 0.17
C GLU A 549 15.81 -32.90 0.56
N ASP A 550 14.59 -32.37 0.57
CA ASP A 550 14.31 -31.00 1.05
C ASP A 550 14.71 -30.81 2.52
N ARG A 551 14.32 -31.74 3.40
CA ARG A 551 14.68 -31.72 4.83
C ARG A 551 16.20 -31.72 5.00
N LYS A 552 16.92 -32.54 4.23
CA LYS A 552 18.39 -32.61 4.26
C LYS A 552 19.04 -31.32 3.76
N SER A 553 18.52 -30.75 2.67
CA SER A 553 18.98 -29.48 2.10
C SER A 553 18.85 -28.33 3.10
N LEU A 554 17.68 -28.21 3.74
CA LEU A 554 17.41 -27.19 4.77
C LEU A 554 18.32 -27.36 5.99
N ARG A 555 18.48 -28.59 6.50
CA ARG A 555 19.42 -28.89 7.61
C ARG A 555 20.86 -28.52 7.26
N SER A 556 21.31 -28.82 6.05
CA SER A 556 22.65 -28.46 5.60
C SER A 556 22.87 -26.93 5.58
N ARG A 557 21.85 -26.15 5.18
CA ARG A 557 21.91 -24.68 5.22
C ARG A 557 21.95 -24.16 6.66
N ILE A 558 21.13 -24.70 7.55
CA ILE A 558 21.14 -24.37 8.98
C ILE A 558 22.53 -24.60 9.58
N ASP A 559 23.17 -25.73 9.25
CA ASP A 559 24.51 -26.05 9.72
C ASP A 559 25.58 -25.10 9.15
N LYS A 560 25.46 -24.70 7.88
CA LYS A 560 26.35 -23.70 7.26
C LYS A 560 26.21 -22.33 7.92
N LEU A 561 24.98 -21.85 8.11
CA LEU A 561 24.71 -20.58 8.78
C LEU A 561 25.21 -20.60 10.22
N LYS A 562 25.01 -21.71 10.94
CA LYS A 562 25.58 -21.89 12.27
C LYS A 562 27.11 -21.71 12.26
N ARG A 563 27.82 -22.36 11.34
CA ARG A 563 29.27 -22.20 11.20
C ARG A 563 29.67 -20.75 10.87
N SER A 564 28.88 -20.04 10.06
CA SER A 564 29.13 -18.63 9.74
C SER A 564 28.91 -17.71 10.94
N ILE A 565 27.86 -17.96 11.74
CA ILE A 565 27.59 -17.25 13.01
C ILE A 565 28.75 -17.48 13.98
N ASP A 566 29.11 -18.75 14.22
CA ASP A 566 30.21 -19.13 15.11
C ASP A 566 31.54 -18.49 14.68
N LYS A 567 31.78 -18.38 13.36
CA LYS A 567 32.97 -17.72 12.80
C LYS A 567 32.92 -16.20 12.99
N LEU A 568 31.79 -15.56 12.68
CA LEU A 568 31.63 -14.12 12.81
C LEU A 568 31.82 -13.69 14.27
N GLU A 569 31.27 -14.46 15.22
CA GLU A 569 31.43 -14.24 16.66
C GLU A 569 32.90 -14.32 17.11
N SER A 570 33.72 -15.15 16.43
CA SER A 570 35.15 -15.29 16.72
C SER A 570 36.05 -14.21 16.08
N ASP A 571 35.56 -13.48 15.08
CA ASP A 571 36.31 -12.45 14.35
C ASP A 571 36.24 -11.06 15.05
N PRO A 572 37.20 -10.14 14.81
CA PRO A 572 37.16 -8.80 15.37
C PRO A 572 35.90 -8.02 14.94
N HIS A 573 35.19 -7.43 15.91
CA HIS A 573 33.91 -6.77 15.65
C HIS A 573 34.12 -5.45 14.90
N ASP A 574 33.62 -5.38 13.66
CA ASP A 574 33.62 -4.17 12.84
C ASP A 574 32.32 -3.36 13.02
N GLN A 575 32.14 -2.28 12.24
CA GLN A 575 30.92 -1.45 12.32
C GLN A 575 29.64 -2.18 11.86
N ASN A 576 29.79 -3.29 11.13
CA ASN A 576 28.67 -4.05 10.55
C ASN A 576 28.35 -5.33 11.33
N PHE A 577 29.22 -5.75 12.26
CA PHE A 577 29.08 -6.97 13.06
C PHE A 577 27.67 -7.15 13.62
N ASP A 578 27.13 -6.13 14.28
CA ASP A 578 25.78 -6.20 14.86
C ASP A 578 24.70 -6.42 13.79
N SER A 579 24.88 -5.89 12.58
CA SER A 579 23.95 -6.04 11.47
C SER A 579 24.03 -7.46 10.89
N ASP A 580 25.24 -7.90 10.56
CA ASP A 580 25.50 -9.19 9.90
C ASP A 580 25.16 -10.36 10.83
N MET A 581 25.48 -10.24 12.13
CA MET A 581 25.13 -11.22 13.14
C MET A 581 23.61 -11.37 13.29
N ARG A 582 22.87 -10.25 13.22
CA ARG A 582 21.41 -10.25 13.28
C ARG A 582 20.79 -10.92 12.05
N GLU A 583 21.32 -10.64 10.86
CA GLU A 583 20.85 -11.20 9.60
C GLU A 583 21.03 -12.73 9.58
N LEU A 584 22.26 -13.21 9.83
CA LEU A 584 22.57 -14.64 9.85
C LEU A 584 21.79 -15.41 10.92
N THR A 585 21.63 -14.84 12.12
CA THR A 585 20.89 -15.48 13.21
C THR A 585 19.41 -15.62 12.89
N SER A 586 18.82 -14.60 12.29
CA SER A 586 17.41 -14.66 11.88
C SER A 586 17.18 -15.62 10.73
N GLU A 587 18.04 -15.62 9.72
CA GLU A 587 17.96 -16.56 8.61
C GLU A 587 18.00 -18.00 9.13
N ARG A 588 18.93 -18.29 10.04
CA ARG A 588 19.01 -19.60 10.70
C ARG A 588 17.73 -19.94 11.46
N GLN A 589 17.19 -19.02 12.25
CA GLN A 589 15.97 -19.24 13.03
C GLN A 589 14.76 -19.49 12.12
N ALA A 590 14.64 -18.77 11.01
CA ALA A 590 13.59 -18.96 10.02
C ALA A 590 13.65 -20.36 9.40
N LEU A 591 14.85 -20.81 8.98
CA LEU A 591 15.03 -22.16 8.46
C LEU A 591 14.75 -23.26 9.50
N MET A 592 15.08 -23.02 10.78
CA MET A 592 14.75 -23.95 11.87
C MET A 592 13.24 -24.08 12.09
N THR A 593 12.52 -22.96 12.09
CA THR A 593 11.05 -22.94 12.16
C THR A 593 10.44 -23.72 11.01
N LEU A 594 10.99 -23.57 9.81
CA LEU A 594 10.53 -24.30 8.62
C LEU A 594 10.69 -25.82 8.76
N VAL A 595 11.86 -26.28 9.18
CA VAL A 595 12.09 -27.72 9.41
C VAL A 595 11.12 -28.27 10.47
N ASN A 596 10.82 -27.48 11.51
CA ASN A 596 9.82 -27.85 12.51
C ASN A 596 8.40 -27.94 11.95
N GLN A 597 8.01 -27.01 11.06
CA GLN A 597 6.71 -27.07 10.39
C GLN A 597 6.58 -28.33 9.52
N ILE A 598 7.59 -28.64 8.70
CA ILE A 598 7.62 -29.87 7.89
C ILE A 598 7.46 -31.10 8.79
N ASN A 599 8.25 -31.18 9.88
CA ASN A 599 8.21 -32.32 10.79
C ASN A 599 6.84 -32.49 11.49
N ASN A 600 6.18 -31.38 11.83
CA ASN A 600 4.93 -31.36 12.59
C ASN A 600 3.67 -31.37 11.71
N LYS A 601 3.82 -31.27 10.38
CA LYS A 601 2.70 -31.37 9.45
C LYS A 601 1.95 -32.70 9.66
N GLN A 602 0.62 -32.62 9.72
CA GLN A 602 -0.24 -33.78 9.87
C GLN A 602 -0.12 -34.71 8.66
N THR A 603 -0.05 -36.02 8.89
CA THR A 603 0.15 -37.03 7.84
C THR A 603 -0.90 -36.96 6.72
N LEU A 604 -2.18 -36.83 7.09
CA LEU A 604 -3.27 -36.77 6.12
C LEU A 604 -3.25 -35.47 5.31
N ASN A 605 -2.86 -34.35 5.93
CA ASN A 605 -2.67 -33.09 5.22
C ASN A 605 -1.54 -33.21 4.19
N PHE A 606 -0.42 -33.85 4.55
CA PHE A 606 0.64 -34.14 3.59
C PHE A 606 0.14 -34.97 2.39
N LEU A 607 -0.58 -36.07 2.63
CA LEU A 607 -1.08 -36.92 1.54
C LEU A 607 -2.10 -36.20 0.64
N THR A 608 -2.89 -35.27 1.19
CA THR A 608 -3.83 -34.46 0.40
C THR A 608 -3.11 -33.39 -0.42
N ASP A 609 -2.11 -32.72 0.17
CA ASP A 609 -1.31 -31.68 -0.51
C ASP A 609 -0.47 -32.25 -1.66
N GLU A 610 0.09 -33.46 -1.50
CA GLU A 610 0.80 -34.20 -2.57
C GLU A 610 -0.16 -34.80 -3.63
N GLY A 611 -1.46 -34.54 -3.49
CA GLY A 611 -2.49 -35.02 -4.41
C GLY A 611 -2.60 -36.55 -4.46
N LEU A 612 -2.26 -37.23 -3.36
CA LEU A 612 -2.41 -38.68 -3.17
C LEU A 612 -3.81 -39.02 -2.63
N LEU A 613 -4.35 -38.18 -1.75
CA LEU A 613 -5.72 -38.28 -1.23
C LEU A 613 -6.62 -37.17 -1.80
N PRO A 614 -7.95 -37.38 -1.85
CA PRO A 614 -8.89 -36.36 -2.28
C PRO A 614 -8.94 -35.23 -1.24
N ASN A 615 -9.00 -33.99 -1.73
CA ASN A 615 -9.20 -32.78 -0.94
C ASN A 615 -10.50 -32.10 -1.39
N TYR A 616 -11.10 -31.29 -0.51
CA TYR A 616 -12.33 -30.53 -0.77
C TYR A 616 -12.14 -29.46 -1.85
N ALA A 617 -10.92 -28.95 -1.98
CA ALA A 617 -10.46 -28.19 -3.13
C ALA A 617 -9.66 -29.10 -4.05
N PHE A 618 -9.82 -29.00 -5.37
CA PHE A 618 -8.92 -29.67 -6.32
C PHE A 618 -7.48 -29.18 -6.03
N PRO A 619 -6.58 -30.04 -5.51
CA PRO A 619 -5.22 -29.60 -5.22
C PRO A 619 -4.49 -29.47 -6.56
N GLU A 620 -4.28 -28.24 -7.00
CA GLU A 620 -3.13 -27.91 -7.84
C GLU A 620 -1.94 -27.80 -6.91
N ALA A 621 -0.81 -28.44 -7.25
CA ALA A 621 0.43 -28.26 -6.50
C ALA A 621 0.76 -26.75 -6.50
N GLY A 622 0.62 -26.11 -5.35
CA GLY A 622 0.85 -24.68 -5.19
C GLY A 622 2.33 -24.37 -4.98
N ILE A 623 2.77 -23.20 -5.44
CA ILE A 623 4.04 -22.61 -5.02
C ILE A 623 3.79 -21.86 -3.72
N THR A 624 4.57 -22.17 -2.69
CA THR A 624 4.47 -21.55 -1.38
C THR A 624 5.43 -20.36 -1.27
N LEU A 625 4.89 -19.17 -1.02
CA LEU A 625 5.65 -18.00 -0.59
C LEU A 625 5.76 -17.99 0.92
N ARG A 626 6.99 -17.83 1.43
CA ARG A 626 7.24 -17.60 2.86
C ARG A 626 7.82 -16.21 3.05
N SER A 627 7.17 -15.41 3.89
CA SER A 627 7.58 -14.04 4.20
C SER A 627 7.92 -13.91 5.69
N VAL A 628 9.01 -13.22 6.01
CA VAL A 628 9.39 -12.89 7.39
C VAL A 628 9.28 -11.38 7.56
N LEU A 629 8.32 -10.93 8.35
CA LEU A 629 8.15 -9.53 8.70
C LEU A 629 8.91 -9.20 9.99
N TRP A 630 9.55 -8.03 9.98
CA TRP A 630 10.33 -7.51 11.09
C TRP A 630 9.66 -6.28 11.64
N ARG A 631 9.28 -6.30 12.92
CA ARG A 631 8.68 -5.14 13.59
C ARG A 631 9.58 -4.67 14.72
N ARG A 632 9.89 -3.37 14.75
CA ARG A 632 10.56 -2.76 15.89
C ARG A 632 9.58 -2.67 17.07
N LYS A 633 9.97 -3.10 18.27
CA LYS A 633 9.22 -2.80 19.49
C LYS A 633 9.40 -1.32 19.85
N ASP A 634 8.31 -0.65 20.18
CA ASP A 634 8.35 0.69 20.77
C ASP A 634 8.54 0.57 22.30
N GLY A 635 9.47 1.35 22.86
CA GLY A 635 9.57 1.56 24.32
C GLY A 635 10.80 1.02 25.07
N GLY A 636 11.83 0.49 24.40
CA GLY A 636 13.08 0.05 25.06
C GLY A 636 14.32 0.82 24.57
N GLU A 637 15.29 1.08 25.47
CA GLU A 637 16.62 1.61 25.12
C GLU A 637 17.40 0.65 24.19
N THR A 638 17.04 -0.63 24.18
CA THR A 638 17.57 -1.67 23.29
C THR A 638 16.70 -1.90 22.06
N ARG A 639 17.36 -2.07 20.90
CA ARG A 639 16.74 -2.33 19.59
C ARG A 639 16.20 -3.76 19.49
N GLU A 640 15.10 -4.07 20.17
CA GLU A 640 14.41 -5.36 20.00
C GLU A 640 13.46 -5.36 18.79
N TYR A 641 13.59 -6.39 17.96
CA TYR A 641 12.70 -6.67 16.83
C TYR A 641 11.86 -7.91 17.12
N GLN A 642 10.57 -7.85 16.80
CA GLN A 642 9.66 -8.98 16.79
C GLN A 642 9.56 -9.51 15.36
N ASN A 643 9.83 -10.80 15.19
CA ASN A 643 9.73 -11.47 13.89
C ASN A 643 8.38 -12.17 13.80
N THR A 644 7.69 -12.01 12.67
CA THR A 644 6.44 -12.72 12.38
C THR A 644 6.54 -13.33 11.00
N THR A 645 6.33 -14.64 10.91
CA THR A 645 6.43 -15.38 9.64
C THR A 645 5.03 -15.63 9.09
N TYR A 646 4.86 -15.37 7.79
CA TYR A 646 3.63 -15.64 7.04
C TYR A 646 3.92 -16.62 5.90
N GLU A 647 2.96 -17.52 5.63
CA GLU A 647 3.04 -18.51 4.56
C GLU A 647 1.80 -18.35 3.67
N TYR A 648 2.01 -18.19 2.36
CA TYR A 648 0.97 -18.00 1.37
C TYR A 648 1.14 -19.02 0.26
N GLU A 649 0.08 -19.70 -0.15
CA GLU A 649 0.12 -20.70 -1.22
C GLU A 649 -0.58 -20.16 -2.47
N ARG A 650 0.06 -20.31 -3.63
CA ARG A 650 -0.49 -19.88 -4.93
C ARG A 650 -0.44 -21.01 -5.95
N PRO A 651 -1.49 -21.19 -6.79
CA PRO A 651 -1.44 -22.12 -7.90
C PRO A 651 -0.22 -21.88 -8.80
N ALA A 652 0.45 -22.94 -9.25
CA ALA A 652 1.71 -22.86 -9.99
C ALA A 652 1.66 -21.92 -11.20
N SER A 653 0.58 -21.96 -11.99
CA SER A 653 0.40 -21.10 -13.17
C SER A 653 0.42 -19.61 -12.84
N THR A 654 -0.18 -19.23 -11.70
CA THR A 654 -0.26 -17.83 -11.26
C THR A 654 1.02 -17.40 -10.55
N ALA A 655 1.60 -18.31 -9.78
CA ALA A 655 2.83 -18.07 -9.05
C ALA A 655 4.04 -17.79 -9.96
N LEU A 656 4.10 -18.38 -11.17
CA LEU A 656 5.15 -18.08 -12.15
C LEU A 656 5.21 -16.59 -12.52
N ALA A 657 4.07 -15.90 -12.54
CA ALA A 657 4.00 -14.47 -12.80
C ALA A 657 4.12 -13.64 -11.51
N GLU A 658 3.40 -14.01 -10.45
CA GLU A 658 3.32 -13.20 -9.24
C GLU A 658 4.54 -13.34 -8.31
N LEU A 659 5.14 -14.53 -8.25
CA LEU A 659 6.26 -14.86 -7.37
C LEU A 659 7.61 -14.85 -8.11
N ALA A 660 7.69 -14.13 -9.23
CA ALA A 660 8.96 -13.89 -9.93
C ALA A 660 9.86 -12.95 -9.11
N PRO A 661 11.20 -13.06 -9.19
CA PRO A 661 12.10 -12.20 -8.45
C PRO A 661 11.89 -10.72 -8.82
N LEU A 662 12.02 -9.83 -7.85
CA LEU A 662 11.76 -8.38 -7.95
C LEU A 662 10.30 -7.98 -8.18
N ASN A 663 9.38 -8.95 -8.29
CA ASN A 663 7.95 -8.64 -8.26
C ASN A 663 7.49 -8.32 -6.84
N ASN A 664 6.38 -7.59 -6.77
CA ASN A 664 5.73 -7.25 -5.52
C ASN A 664 4.48 -8.11 -5.36
N PHE A 665 4.43 -8.89 -4.29
CA PHE A 665 3.28 -9.68 -3.89
C PHE A 665 2.51 -8.98 -2.77
N TYR A 666 1.18 -9.00 -2.84
CA TYR A 666 0.32 -8.35 -1.85
C TYR A 666 -0.53 -9.41 -1.15
N ALA A 667 -0.38 -9.55 0.17
CA ALA A 667 -1.16 -10.46 0.99
C ALA A 667 -1.10 -10.07 2.48
N GLY A 668 -2.17 -10.38 3.21
CA GLY A 668 -2.32 -10.02 4.63
C GLY A 668 -2.28 -8.51 4.90
N GLY A 669 -2.65 -7.68 3.92
CA GLY A 669 -2.47 -6.22 4.00
C GLY A 669 -1.00 -5.76 3.91
N HIS A 670 -0.08 -6.63 3.52
CA HIS A 670 1.34 -6.34 3.33
C HIS A 670 1.73 -6.32 1.86
N LYS A 671 2.76 -5.53 1.54
CA LYS A 671 3.47 -5.56 0.27
C LYS A 671 4.83 -6.23 0.51
N VAL A 672 5.05 -7.38 -0.12
CA VAL A 672 6.28 -8.17 0.00
C VAL A 672 7.00 -8.15 -1.35
N GLU A 673 8.30 -7.84 -1.33
CA GLU A 673 9.15 -7.97 -2.52
C GLU A 673 9.74 -9.38 -2.57
N ILE A 674 9.70 -10.01 -3.73
CA ILE A 674 10.23 -11.36 -3.92
C ILE A 674 11.73 -11.28 -4.18
N GLU A 675 12.56 -11.64 -3.21
CA GLU A 675 14.01 -11.55 -3.34
C GLU A 675 14.64 -12.76 -4.03
N GLN A 676 14.16 -13.97 -3.70
CA GLN A 676 14.78 -15.21 -4.13
C GLN A 676 13.75 -16.30 -4.42
N ILE A 677 14.05 -17.12 -5.43
CA ILE A 677 13.36 -18.40 -5.69
C ILE A 677 14.27 -19.54 -5.23
N ASP A 678 13.73 -20.47 -4.44
CA ASP A 678 14.45 -21.69 -4.06
C ASP A 678 14.33 -22.75 -5.16
N LEU A 679 15.25 -22.72 -6.11
CA LEU A 679 15.33 -23.69 -7.22
C LEU A 679 15.88 -25.07 -6.81
N LYS A 680 16.12 -25.34 -5.51
CA LYS A 680 16.76 -26.59 -5.07
C LYS A 680 15.79 -27.71 -4.69
N VAL A 681 14.49 -27.45 -4.75
CA VAL A 681 13.43 -28.46 -4.53
C VAL A 681 13.28 -29.38 -5.76
N SER A 682 13.85 -28.99 -6.90
CA SER A 682 13.87 -29.80 -8.13
C SER A 682 15.15 -29.50 -8.91
N GLU A 683 15.97 -30.50 -9.21
CA GLU A 683 17.12 -30.29 -10.11
C GLU A 683 16.59 -29.94 -11.51
N PRO A 684 17.24 -29.00 -12.24
CA PRO A 684 16.81 -28.65 -13.59
C PRO A 684 16.81 -29.89 -14.49
N GLU A 685 15.65 -30.18 -15.07
CA GLU A 685 15.48 -31.35 -15.94
C GLU A 685 15.66 -30.94 -17.39
N ASN A 686 16.37 -31.79 -18.13
CA ASN A 686 16.48 -31.66 -19.56
C ASN A 686 15.25 -32.29 -20.22
N TRP A 687 14.49 -31.47 -20.93
CA TRP A 687 13.37 -31.93 -21.74
C TRP A 687 13.63 -31.70 -23.21
N ARG A 688 13.12 -32.60 -24.04
CA ARG A 688 13.03 -32.38 -25.49
C ARG A 688 11.58 -32.23 -25.89
N ILE A 689 11.26 -31.15 -26.59
CA ILE A 689 9.89 -30.80 -26.98
C ILE A 689 9.79 -30.86 -28.51
N CYS A 690 8.76 -31.51 -29.04
CA CYS A 690 8.58 -31.58 -30.47
C CYS A 690 8.07 -30.24 -31.02
N SER A 691 8.70 -29.74 -32.09
CA SER A 691 8.29 -28.50 -32.76
C SER A 691 7.00 -28.62 -33.59
N HIS A 692 6.50 -29.84 -33.80
CA HIS A 692 5.36 -30.12 -34.70
C HIS A 692 4.17 -30.80 -34.01
N CYS A 693 4.34 -31.35 -32.80
CA CYS A 693 3.22 -31.93 -32.05
C CYS A 693 3.44 -31.80 -30.54
N ASN A 694 2.45 -32.17 -29.75
CA ASN A 694 2.49 -32.01 -28.28
C ASN A 694 3.26 -33.14 -27.57
N TYR A 695 4.21 -33.80 -28.26
CA TYR A 695 5.05 -34.82 -27.63
C TYR A 695 6.29 -34.17 -27.02
N SER A 696 6.56 -34.47 -25.76
CA SER A 696 7.75 -34.05 -25.04
C SER A 696 8.27 -35.21 -24.20
N GLU A 697 9.59 -35.33 -24.07
CA GLU A 697 10.22 -36.35 -23.22
C GLU A 697 11.29 -35.74 -22.34
N ASN A 698 11.38 -36.23 -21.10
CA ASN A 698 12.49 -35.93 -20.21
C ASN A 698 13.69 -36.79 -20.62
N ILE A 699 14.70 -36.15 -21.19
CA ILE A 699 15.88 -36.84 -21.73
C ILE A 699 16.89 -37.23 -20.65
N ASP A 700 16.77 -36.71 -19.42
CA ASP A 700 17.55 -37.20 -18.28
C ASP A 700 17.04 -38.57 -17.81
N GLN A 701 15.74 -38.84 -17.97
CA GLN A 701 15.12 -40.11 -17.59
C GLN A 701 15.17 -41.15 -18.72
N THR A 702 14.91 -40.74 -19.97
CA THR A 702 14.84 -41.68 -21.10
C THR A 702 16.20 -41.92 -21.77
N GLY A 703 17.17 -41.01 -21.56
CA GLY A 703 18.44 -40.96 -22.29
C GLY A 703 18.18 -40.60 -23.75
N ASP A 704 18.57 -39.39 -24.18
CA ASP A 704 18.33 -38.77 -25.50
C ASP A 704 18.61 -39.69 -26.74
N GLN A 705 17.74 -40.66 -26.99
CA GLN A 705 17.98 -41.79 -27.89
C GLN A 705 17.31 -41.61 -29.27
N HIS A 706 16.31 -40.73 -29.37
CA HIS A 706 15.50 -40.58 -30.57
C HIS A 706 16.03 -39.48 -31.49
N LYS A 707 16.31 -39.82 -32.76
CA LYS A 707 16.67 -38.86 -33.82
C LYS A 707 15.46 -38.19 -34.49
N TYR A 708 14.28 -38.79 -34.34
CA TYR A 708 13.01 -38.30 -34.89
C TYR A 708 11.97 -38.34 -33.78
N CYS A 709 10.96 -37.47 -33.84
CA CYS A 709 9.91 -37.46 -32.82
C CYS A 709 9.21 -38.84 -32.77
N PRO A 710 9.14 -39.51 -31.61
CA PRO A 710 8.49 -40.82 -31.48
C PRO A 710 7.01 -40.84 -31.90
N LYS A 711 6.32 -39.69 -31.79
CA LYS A 711 4.89 -39.56 -32.08
C LYS A 711 4.59 -39.18 -33.53
N CYS A 712 5.28 -38.19 -34.08
CA CYS A 712 4.98 -37.64 -35.41
C CYS A 712 6.09 -37.86 -36.46
N GLY A 713 7.23 -38.45 -36.08
CA GLY A 713 8.33 -38.73 -36.99
C GLY A 713 9.11 -37.52 -37.49
N THR A 714 8.86 -36.31 -36.98
CA THR A 714 9.53 -35.10 -37.49
C THR A 714 11.06 -35.16 -37.26
N PRO A 715 11.88 -34.82 -38.27
CA PRO A 715 13.33 -34.69 -38.13
C PRO A 715 13.74 -33.48 -37.29
N GLY A 716 12.84 -32.48 -37.14
CA GLY A 716 13.08 -31.31 -36.29
C GLY A 716 13.23 -31.63 -34.80
N TRP A 717 12.99 -32.87 -34.40
CA TRP A 717 13.23 -33.38 -33.05
C TRP A 717 14.71 -33.38 -32.66
N ALA A 718 15.62 -33.63 -33.60
CA ALA A 718 17.06 -33.68 -33.34
C ALA A 718 17.73 -32.30 -33.20
N ASP A 719 16.98 -31.22 -33.40
CA ASP A 719 17.50 -29.86 -33.29
C ASP A 719 17.85 -29.53 -31.82
N ALA A 720 19.03 -28.95 -31.61
CA ALA A 720 19.48 -28.49 -30.31
C ALA A 720 18.52 -27.46 -29.70
N GLY A 721 17.82 -26.66 -30.52
CA GLY A 721 16.82 -25.70 -30.05
C GLY A 721 15.56 -26.32 -29.42
N GLN A 722 15.34 -27.63 -29.64
CA GLN A 722 14.25 -28.37 -29.02
C GLN A 722 14.62 -29.00 -27.68
N LYS A 723 15.91 -28.97 -27.30
CA LYS A 723 16.38 -29.31 -25.96
C LYS A 723 16.24 -28.08 -25.06
N ARG A 724 15.44 -28.21 -24.01
CA ARG A 724 15.13 -27.15 -23.05
C ARG A 724 15.52 -27.60 -21.66
N HIS A 725 16.15 -26.69 -20.92
CA HIS A 725 16.43 -26.86 -19.50
C HIS A 725 15.25 -26.24 -18.74
N TYR A 726 14.53 -27.06 -17.97
CA TYR A 726 13.39 -26.64 -17.15
C TYR A 726 13.70 -26.74 -15.68
#